data_AF-A0A4Q5A0B3-F1
#
_entry.id   AF-A0A4Q5A0B3-F1
#
_cell.length_a   1.000
_cell.length_b   1.000
_cell.length_c   1.000
_cell.angle_alpha   90.00
_cell.angle_beta   90.00
_cell.angle_gamma   90.00
#
_symmetry.space_group_name_H-M   'P 1'
#
loop_
_entity.id
_entity.type
_entity.pdbx_description
1 polymer ?
#
loop_
_entity_poly.entity_id
_entity_poly.type
_entity_poly.pdbx_seq_one_letter_code
_entity_poly.pdbx_strand_id
1 'polypeptide(L)'
;MNTKAFRQKLTAAIGAITACATLTCGGVGAAHAVERDSLGDSVLNAYNALNGNGMRFEKVSHPQGGLRAADGVVDYIGDGKITESDKGQGDRGQSYSYAAASHGDWVYIGTMYGGLGVQAILSHGMASNMGMSAEAAKNLMQTMYAGHMYLGEPDGKSAGGVLFKFNVKTGETKILMSKSAGIEGGKGIIPTFRSAFEMNGKLYFEGMVMDTANPDLDQREIQTAIAMQNGFPCIYEIDPADGDKLTLVHNSVDTEGFRALVKQNVFTSTRAIGSFKDTLIAGDLKVDANGNGAAYLVASNTPSVPGSYKVIADMASFDNLPAIHRSDVNGGGGIYQVLEFNGKLYVVVCTGNADTRNEQTGTLRSFAIYVGENNGDATNKADWSWRPLVGDIAKGATYTYGLDASRVSAGACTLQVFGDHLYIGDYNDVSSALQGFAMNMDFMTQATNLEQSINLYRMDANENVEMLVGDANETFPDGGSTGLGSGYGNNMNQYTWQTAVHEGKMYLSTMNTTTLLEPIAQFTNGDILHMSAQEWKTTVQHLRAFLEIVLKRDDAATFSRTRSVRPSADNPDALVDWACQQASERAAADAPAQTDAGGDAQEEVTLTDAQRESLVKGIKDGSIVPESLDDANTAGELFAINSALGSLTPQLDERASEEFVDAYGDMLAALTALPKVPESLKKLYETLLKLASKQNMQAFFKSLPYLAKSKRGFNLFEISEDAQGGVKVETVADDGFGDPFNHGLRIFSNTDDYMLIGTANPFYGTQLWRVANTLFPVHVSTGEGGTASADKTADVAPGATVTLTATPDDGYRFAGWKVNQGGAVIADDNTFAMPAHSVYVEAQFERIDAAPDTPGTGDEGPDSPADPDGNDTGGTEPGSTGSGTQAGGSQQSVDLASTGASAIALLVAAATAIAAGGAMITFKRKRA
;
A
#
# COMPACT_ATOMS: atom_id res chain seq x y z
N MET A 1 2.35 -49.48 27.69
CA MET A 1 1.56 -50.63 27.18
C MET A 1 0.08 -50.24 27.26
N ASN A 2 -0.81 -50.39 26.28
CA ASN A 2 -0.88 -51.35 25.20
C ASN A 2 -1.71 -50.79 24.00
N THR A 3 -1.02 -50.52 22.89
CA THR A 3 -1.32 -50.86 21.50
C THR A 3 -2.70 -51.45 21.15
N LYS A 4 -3.68 -50.56 20.86
CA LYS A 4 -4.85 -50.89 20.02
C LYS A 4 -5.26 -49.76 19.05
N ALA A 5 -4.79 -48.53 19.27
CA ALA A 5 -5.07 -47.37 18.41
C ALA A 5 -4.15 -47.26 17.16
N PHE A 6 -3.13 -48.11 17.03
CA PHE A 6 -2.17 -48.08 15.91
C PHE A 6 -2.65 -48.83 14.65
N ARG A 7 -3.86 -49.41 14.65
CA ARG A 7 -4.43 -50.13 13.49
C ARG A 7 -5.42 -49.34 12.64
N GLN A 8 -5.68 -48.06 12.97
CA GLN A 8 -6.65 -47.24 12.23
C GLN A 8 -6.03 -46.23 11.24
N LYS A 9 -4.73 -46.33 10.96
CA LYS A 9 -4.05 -45.45 9.98
C LYS A 9 -3.18 -46.17 8.95
N LEU A 10 -3.63 -47.32 8.43
CA LEU A 10 -2.94 -47.91 7.27
C LEU A 10 -3.87 -48.69 6.34
N THR A 11 -4.93 -48.04 5.82
CA THR A 11 -5.51 -48.40 4.51
C THR A 11 -6.25 -47.20 3.93
N ALA A 12 -5.49 -46.16 3.61
CA ALA A 12 -5.83 -45.35 2.45
C ALA A 12 -5.31 -46.08 1.20
N ALA A 13 -6.00 -45.87 0.09
CA ALA A 13 -5.67 -46.27 -1.28
C ALA A 13 -6.07 -47.70 -1.71
N ILE A 14 -7.29 -47.80 -2.25
CA ILE A 14 -7.62 -48.09 -3.67
C ILE A 14 -9.10 -47.65 -3.80
N GLY A 15 -9.57 -46.76 -4.67
CA GLY A 15 -9.04 -46.25 -5.93
C GLY A 15 -9.99 -46.57 -7.09
N ALA A 16 -11.08 -45.79 -7.22
CA ALA A 16 -11.78 -45.36 -8.45
C ALA A 16 -12.46 -46.35 -9.45
N ILE A 17 -13.41 -45.75 -10.21
CA ILE A 17 -14.07 -46.11 -11.51
C ILE A 17 -15.25 -47.13 -11.38
N THR A 18 -16.48 -46.99 -11.91
CA THR A 18 -17.01 -46.31 -13.12
C THR A 18 -18.56 -46.15 -13.10
N ALA A 19 -19.01 -45.02 -13.66
CA ALA A 19 -20.23 -44.65 -14.40
C ALA A 19 -21.47 -45.57 -14.61
N CYS A 20 -22.60 -44.84 -14.78
CA CYS A 20 -23.81 -45.11 -15.57
C CYS A 20 -24.98 -45.91 -14.96
N ALA A 21 -26.02 -45.18 -14.53
CA ALA A 21 -27.40 -45.48 -14.91
C ALA A 21 -28.23 -44.17 -14.96
N THR A 22 -28.59 -43.79 -16.17
CA THR A 22 -29.47 -42.69 -16.56
C THR A 22 -30.95 -43.05 -16.40
N LEU A 23 -31.78 -41.99 -16.29
CA LEU A 23 -33.21 -41.89 -16.64
C LEU A 23 -34.26 -42.44 -15.65
N THR A 24 -35.08 -41.54 -15.07
CA THR A 24 -36.38 -41.13 -15.67
C THR A 24 -37.11 -40.05 -14.85
N CYS A 25 -37.49 -38.97 -15.56
CA CYS A 25 -38.72 -38.15 -15.51
C CYS A 25 -39.21 -37.58 -14.16
N GLY A 26 -39.62 -36.31 -14.03
CA GLY A 26 -39.94 -35.25 -14.98
C GLY A 26 -40.77 -34.20 -14.23
N GLY A 27 -40.52 -32.92 -14.48
CA GLY A 27 -41.21 -31.82 -13.83
C GLY A 27 -40.52 -30.50 -14.14
N VAL A 28 -40.69 -30.03 -15.37
CA VAL A 28 -40.25 -28.71 -15.82
C VAL A 28 -41.16 -27.69 -15.13
N GLY A 29 -40.70 -27.14 -14.01
CA GLY A 29 -41.12 -25.85 -13.49
C GLY A 29 -39.90 -24.95 -13.59
N ALA A 30 -40.05 -23.77 -14.20
CA ALA A 30 -39.01 -22.76 -14.21
C ALA A 30 -38.55 -22.52 -12.76
N ALA A 31 -37.37 -23.03 -12.41
CA ALA A 31 -36.75 -22.74 -11.15
C ALA A 31 -36.29 -21.29 -11.24
N HIS A 32 -37.09 -20.38 -10.68
CA HIS A 32 -36.55 -19.10 -10.24
C HIS A 32 -35.45 -19.44 -9.24
N ALA A 33 -34.20 -19.33 -9.69
CA ALA A 33 -33.05 -19.42 -8.83
C ALA A 33 -33.12 -18.23 -7.88
N VAL A 34 -33.63 -18.46 -6.67
CA VAL A 34 -33.31 -17.58 -5.54
C VAL A 34 -31.80 -17.69 -5.42
N GLU A 35 -31.06 -16.67 -5.82
CA GLU A 35 -29.64 -16.55 -5.50
C GLU A 35 -29.52 -16.61 -3.97
N ARG A 36 -29.15 -17.79 -3.46
CA ARG A 36 -28.87 -17.96 -2.04
C ARG A 36 -27.47 -17.44 -1.79
N ASP A 37 -27.30 -16.67 -0.71
CA ASP A 37 -25.98 -16.44 -0.12
C ASP A 37 -25.38 -17.80 0.26
N SER A 38 -24.44 -18.28 -0.56
CA SER A 38 -23.74 -19.54 -0.36
C SER A 38 -22.37 -19.34 0.27
N LEU A 39 -21.89 -18.09 0.32
CA LEU A 39 -20.57 -17.76 0.81
C LEU A 39 -20.50 -17.83 2.33
N GLY A 40 -21.55 -17.37 3.03
CA GLY A 40 -21.60 -17.33 4.49
C GLY A 40 -21.32 -18.67 5.18
N ASP A 41 -21.76 -19.79 4.58
CA ASP A 41 -21.51 -21.14 5.10
C ASP A 41 -20.02 -21.55 5.08
N SER A 42 -19.19 -20.86 4.30
CA SER A 42 -17.77 -21.17 4.10
C SER A 42 -16.82 -20.27 4.89
N VAL A 43 -17.32 -19.18 5.48
CA VAL A 43 -16.52 -18.16 6.16
C VAL A 43 -16.01 -18.69 7.51
N LEU A 44 -14.68 -18.77 7.64
CA LEU A 44 -14.03 -19.21 8.89
C LEU A 44 -13.75 -18.08 9.88
N ASN A 45 -13.49 -16.86 9.38
CA ASN A 45 -13.09 -15.73 10.21
C ASN A 45 -14.10 -14.59 10.13
N ALA A 46 -14.45 -14.04 11.28
CA ALA A 46 -15.27 -12.84 11.36
C ALA A 46 -14.81 -11.95 12.51
N TYR A 47 -15.10 -10.66 12.39
CA TYR A 47 -14.74 -9.62 13.34
C TYR A 47 -15.98 -8.80 13.71
N ASN A 48 -16.25 -8.70 15.02
CA ASN A 48 -17.34 -7.85 15.50
C ASN A 48 -16.79 -6.46 15.83
N ALA A 49 -17.46 -5.42 15.37
CA ALA A 49 -17.08 -4.04 15.63
C ALA A 49 -17.01 -3.73 17.13
N LEU A 50 -16.01 -2.94 17.52
CA LEU A 50 -15.72 -2.59 18.92
C LEU A 50 -16.71 -1.57 19.51
N ASN A 51 -17.31 -0.72 18.67
CA ASN A 51 -18.25 0.32 19.07
C ASN A 51 -19.66 -0.23 19.39
N GLY A 52 -19.92 -1.53 19.21
CA GLY A 52 -21.21 -2.14 19.49
C GLY A 52 -22.33 -1.77 18.52
N ASN A 53 -21.99 -1.24 17.33
CA ASN A 53 -22.96 -0.89 16.29
C ASN A 53 -23.60 -2.13 15.60
N GLY A 54 -23.17 -3.34 15.96
CA GLY A 54 -23.72 -4.59 15.44
C GLY A 54 -23.08 -5.07 14.13
N MET A 55 -22.14 -4.31 13.55
CA MET A 55 -21.41 -4.73 12.36
C MET A 55 -20.55 -5.96 12.65
N ARG A 56 -20.71 -6.98 11.81
CA ARG A 56 -19.89 -8.18 11.81
C ARG A 56 -19.25 -8.36 10.44
N PHE A 57 -17.96 -8.10 10.36
CA PHE A 57 -17.17 -8.23 9.15
C PHE A 57 -16.76 -9.69 8.96
N GLU A 58 -16.99 -10.24 7.77
CA GLU A 58 -16.68 -11.61 7.37
C GLU A 58 -15.53 -11.62 6.38
N LYS A 59 -14.47 -12.39 6.64
CA LYS A 59 -13.38 -12.55 5.66
C LYS A 59 -13.86 -13.47 4.53
N VAL A 60 -13.90 -12.93 3.31
CA VAL A 60 -14.50 -13.60 2.15
C VAL A 60 -13.51 -13.97 1.05
N SER A 61 -12.34 -13.34 1.00
CA SER A 61 -11.23 -13.86 0.19
C SER A 61 -10.70 -15.14 0.83
N HIS A 62 -10.48 -16.20 0.04
CA HIS A 62 -10.06 -17.51 0.55
C HIS A 62 -10.78 -17.86 1.86
N PRO A 63 -12.12 -18.03 1.86
CA PRO A 63 -12.96 -17.93 3.05
C PRO A 63 -12.66 -19.01 4.12
N GLN A 64 -12.04 -20.12 3.70
CA GLN A 64 -11.56 -21.19 4.57
C GLN A 64 -10.11 -20.99 5.06
N GLY A 65 -9.39 -20.01 4.50
CA GLY A 65 -8.06 -19.59 4.89
C GLY A 65 -8.07 -18.77 6.18
N GLY A 66 -7.17 -19.10 7.11
CA GLY A 66 -6.99 -18.37 8.37
C GLY A 66 -6.39 -16.97 8.18
N LEU A 67 -6.36 -16.21 9.26
CA LEU A 67 -5.55 -14.98 9.35
C LEU A 67 -4.05 -15.32 9.32
N ARG A 68 -3.19 -14.36 8.95
CA ARG A 68 -1.72 -14.53 8.86
C ARG A 68 -1.29 -15.67 7.91
N ALA A 69 -2.09 -15.89 6.88
CA ALA A 69 -1.85 -16.86 5.83
C ALA A 69 -1.87 -16.17 4.48
N ALA A 70 -1.26 -16.78 3.47
CA ALA A 70 -1.28 -16.26 2.11
C ALA A 70 -2.73 -16.08 1.63
N ASP A 71 -3.01 -14.90 1.10
CA ASP A 71 -4.30 -14.51 0.53
C ASP A 71 -4.03 -13.81 -0.81
N GLY A 72 -4.42 -12.55 -1.01
CA GLY A 72 -4.27 -11.88 -2.29
C GLY A 72 -5.36 -12.25 -3.29
N VAL A 73 -6.47 -12.83 -2.81
CA VAL A 73 -7.73 -13.14 -3.52
C VAL A 73 -7.64 -14.18 -4.64
N VAL A 74 -6.54 -14.20 -5.39
CA VAL A 74 -6.24 -15.18 -6.44
C VAL A 74 -5.07 -16.07 -6.02
N ASP A 75 -4.91 -17.20 -6.70
CA ASP A 75 -3.83 -18.15 -6.44
C ASP A 75 -2.66 -17.95 -7.41
N TYR A 76 -1.44 -17.88 -6.88
CA TYR A 76 -0.22 -17.97 -7.70
C TYR A 76 0.06 -19.43 -8.07
N ILE A 77 0.22 -19.71 -9.37
CA ILE A 77 0.43 -21.08 -9.90
C ILE A 77 1.81 -21.29 -10.55
N GLY A 78 2.73 -20.35 -10.35
CA GLY A 78 4.09 -20.39 -10.89
C GLY A 78 4.25 -19.73 -12.26
N ASP A 79 5.49 -19.42 -12.62
CA ASP A 79 5.91 -18.80 -13.88
C ASP A 79 5.25 -17.43 -14.14
N GLY A 80 5.00 -16.67 -13.08
CA GLY A 80 4.32 -15.38 -13.16
C GLY A 80 2.83 -15.49 -13.50
N LYS A 81 2.20 -16.65 -13.25
CA LYS A 81 0.80 -16.93 -13.61
C LYS A 81 -0.08 -17.06 -12.38
N ILE A 82 -1.34 -16.68 -12.56
CA ILE A 82 -2.39 -16.73 -11.53
C ILE A 82 -3.63 -17.47 -12.01
N THR A 83 -4.50 -17.85 -11.07
CA THR A 83 -5.82 -18.43 -11.34
C THR A 83 -6.87 -17.99 -10.33
N GLU A 84 -8.14 -18.02 -10.73
CA GLU A 84 -9.32 -17.81 -9.88
C GLU A 84 -9.63 -19.03 -9.00
N SER A 85 -9.07 -20.21 -9.33
CA SER A 85 -9.34 -21.43 -8.59
C SER A 85 -8.76 -21.34 -7.18
N ASP A 86 -9.61 -21.23 -6.16
CA ASP A 86 -9.21 -21.29 -4.75
C ASP A 86 -8.68 -22.70 -4.42
N LYS A 87 -7.36 -22.85 -4.46
CA LYS A 87 -6.62 -23.98 -3.88
C LYS A 87 -5.92 -23.57 -2.59
N GLY A 88 -6.26 -22.41 -2.03
CA GLY A 88 -5.70 -21.83 -0.81
C GLY A 88 -4.19 -21.59 -0.84
N GLN A 89 -3.59 -21.36 -2.02
CA GLN A 89 -2.16 -21.03 -2.11
C GLN A 89 -1.91 -19.53 -1.85
N GLY A 90 -2.83 -18.69 -2.31
CA GLY A 90 -2.73 -17.25 -2.33
C GLY A 90 -1.64 -16.72 -3.27
N ASP A 91 -1.79 -15.48 -3.71
CA ASP A 91 -0.75 -14.66 -4.32
C ASP A 91 -0.45 -13.51 -3.35
N ARG A 92 0.53 -13.73 -2.46
CA ARG A 92 0.98 -12.73 -1.47
C ARG A 92 1.42 -11.42 -2.12
N GLY A 93 1.82 -11.49 -3.39
CA GLY A 93 2.20 -10.35 -4.20
C GLY A 93 1.02 -9.43 -4.50
N GLN A 94 -0.23 -9.88 -4.52
CA GLN A 94 -1.42 -9.02 -4.60
C GLN A 94 -1.66 -8.31 -3.26
N SER A 95 -0.76 -7.41 -2.89
CA SER A 95 -0.65 -6.89 -1.53
C SER A 95 -1.80 -5.98 -1.14
N TYR A 96 -2.24 -5.09 -2.04
CA TYR A 96 -3.28 -4.09 -1.76
C TYR A 96 -4.43 -4.22 -2.78
N SER A 97 -5.66 -4.30 -2.30
CA SER A 97 -6.84 -3.90 -3.09
C SER A 97 -6.85 -2.37 -3.16
N TYR A 98 -6.65 -1.79 -4.33
CA TYR A 98 -6.26 -0.38 -4.43
C TYR A 98 -7.36 0.53 -4.98
N ALA A 99 -8.07 0.07 -6.00
CA ALA A 99 -9.18 0.77 -6.63
C ALA A 99 -10.38 -0.18 -6.72
N ALA A 100 -11.58 0.30 -6.42
CA ALA A 100 -12.78 -0.51 -6.53
C ALA A 100 -14.02 0.30 -6.90
N ALA A 101 -14.92 -0.35 -7.63
CA ALA A 101 -16.28 0.12 -7.89
C ALA A 101 -17.21 -1.10 -7.97
N SER A 102 -18.48 -0.93 -7.65
CA SER A 102 -19.48 -1.99 -7.61
C SER A 102 -20.51 -1.84 -8.71
N HIS A 103 -21.13 -2.96 -9.10
CA HIS A 103 -22.32 -2.98 -9.93
C HIS A 103 -23.16 -4.20 -9.56
N GLY A 104 -24.34 -3.97 -8.97
CA GLY A 104 -25.14 -5.02 -8.34
C GLY A 104 -24.34 -5.76 -7.27
N ASP A 105 -24.33 -7.09 -7.32
CA ASP A 105 -23.61 -7.96 -6.38
C ASP A 105 -22.11 -8.10 -6.68
N TRP A 106 -21.60 -7.50 -7.76
CA TRP A 106 -20.20 -7.59 -8.16
C TRP A 106 -19.41 -6.36 -7.72
N VAL A 107 -18.23 -6.59 -7.15
CA VAL A 107 -17.25 -5.55 -6.87
C VAL A 107 -16.03 -5.78 -7.77
N TYR A 108 -15.68 -4.78 -8.55
CA TYR A 108 -14.55 -4.76 -9.47
C TYR A 108 -13.36 -4.14 -8.75
N ILE A 109 -12.23 -4.85 -8.68
CA ILE A 109 -11.11 -4.50 -7.81
C ILE A 109 -9.80 -4.59 -8.58
N GLY A 110 -9.08 -3.48 -8.62
CA GLY A 110 -7.69 -3.40 -9.09
C GLY A 110 -6.71 -3.55 -7.93
N THR A 111 -5.67 -4.35 -8.09
CA THR A 111 -4.62 -4.55 -7.08
C THR A 111 -3.36 -3.76 -7.36
N MET A 112 -2.58 -3.50 -6.30
CA MET A 112 -1.19 -3.05 -6.40
C MET A 112 -0.25 -4.16 -5.93
N TYR A 113 0.60 -4.65 -6.84
CA TYR A 113 1.51 -5.76 -6.55
C TYR A 113 2.71 -5.32 -5.69
N GLY A 114 3.06 -6.11 -4.68
CA GLY A 114 4.21 -5.94 -3.79
C GLY A 114 4.09 -4.83 -2.74
N GLY A 115 3.18 -3.87 -2.90
CA GLY A 115 2.79 -2.87 -1.90
C GLY A 115 3.92 -1.96 -1.35
N LEU A 116 3.85 -0.64 -1.60
CA LEU A 116 4.85 0.38 -1.17
C LEU A 116 6.32 0.11 -1.59
N GLY A 117 6.63 -1.02 -2.24
CA GLY A 117 8.00 -1.39 -2.61
C GLY A 117 8.91 -1.64 -1.41
N VAL A 118 8.35 -2.00 -0.24
CA VAL A 118 9.10 -2.11 1.03
C VAL A 118 10.34 -2.99 0.89
N GLN A 119 10.19 -4.16 0.28
CA GLN A 119 11.31 -5.06 0.01
C GLN A 119 12.38 -4.42 -0.86
N ALA A 120 11.99 -3.71 -1.93
CA ALA A 120 12.93 -3.05 -2.82
C ALA A 120 13.68 -1.91 -2.11
N ILE A 121 12.97 -1.09 -1.33
CA ILE A 121 13.54 0.01 -0.54
C ILE A 121 14.56 -0.52 0.46
N LEU A 122 14.18 -1.53 1.26
CA LEU A 122 15.07 -2.15 2.24
C LEU A 122 16.28 -2.82 1.57
N SER A 123 16.07 -3.60 0.50
CA SER A 123 17.15 -4.29 -0.23
C SER A 123 18.16 -3.29 -0.79
N HIS A 124 17.68 -2.18 -1.37
CA HIS A 124 18.55 -1.15 -1.90
C HIS A 124 19.36 -0.48 -0.78
N GLY A 125 18.71 -0.10 0.32
CA GLY A 125 19.37 0.54 1.47
C GLY A 125 20.45 -0.33 2.11
N MET A 126 20.19 -1.63 2.30
CA MET A 126 21.20 -2.56 2.82
C MET A 126 22.38 -2.74 1.85
N ALA A 127 22.12 -2.77 0.55
CA ALA A 127 23.19 -2.87 -0.44
C ALA A 127 24.04 -1.59 -0.51
N SER A 128 23.41 -0.41 -0.53
CA SER A 128 24.09 0.87 -0.68
C SER A 128 24.88 1.28 0.57
N ASN A 129 24.35 0.99 1.77
CA ASN A 129 24.92 1.52 3.02
C ASN A 129 25.73 0.51 3.80
N MET A 130 25.25 -0.73 3.83
CA MET A 130 25.90 -1.81 4.56
C MET A 130 26.81 -2.64 3.65
N GLY A 131 26.88 -2.31 2.36
CA GLY A 131 27.67 -3.04 1.37
C GLY A 131 27.25 -4.52 1.23
N MET A 132 26.01 -4.84 1.62
CA MET A 132 25.54 -6.22 1.71
C MET A 132 25.28 -6.78 0.31
N SER A 133 25.59 -8.07 0.14
CA SER A 133 25.10 -8.81 -1.03
C SER A 133 23.57 -8.92 -0.99
N ALA A 134 22.94 -9.11 -2.15
CA ALA A 134 21.49 -9.30 -2.24
C ALA A 134 20.99 -10.47 -1.36
N GLU A 135 21.78 -11.54 -1.26
CA GLU A 135 21.48 -12.71 -0.41
C GLU A 135 21.58 -12.37 1.09
N ALA A 136 22.62 -11.65 1.50
CA ALA A 136 22.78 -11.21 2.88
C ALA A 136 21.65 -10.26 3.30
N ALA A 137 21.28 -9.30 2.43
CA ALA A 137 20.17 -8.38 2.63
C ALA A 137 18.84 -9.15 2.77
N LYS A 138 18.63 -10.16 1.92
CA LYS A 138 17.46 -11.05 1.96
C LYS A 138 17.34 -11.76 3.31
N ASN A 139 18.44 -12.37 3.78
CA ASN A 139 18.48 -13.10 5.03
C ASN A 139 18.29 -12.19 6.26
N LEU A 140 18.84 -10.98 6.22
CA LEU A 140 18.64 -9.98 7.27
C LEU A 140 17.17 -9.54 7.33
N MET A 141 16.53 -9.22 6.20
CA MET A 141 15.09 -8.90 6.20
C MET A 141 14.23 -10.05 6.74
N GLN A 142 14.50 -11.29 6.33
CA GLN A 142 13.76 -12.44 6.87
C GLN A 142 13.95 -12.57 8.38
N THR A 143 15.14 -12.27 8.89
CA THR A 143 15.40 -12.29 10.35
C THR A 143 14.65 -11.16 11.05
N MET A 144 14.74 -9.93 10.53
CA MET A 144 14.10 -8.73 11.10
C MET A 144 12.58 -8.84 11.17
N TYR A 145 11.96 -9.54 10.22
CA TYR A 145 10.52 -9.72 10.15
C TYR A 145 10.08 -11.14 10.50
N ALA A 146 10.90 -11.92 11.21
CA ALA A 146 10.60 -13.29 11.64
C ALA A 146 10.06 -14.22 10.53
N GLY A 147 10.51 -14.02 9.29
CA GLY A 147 10.11 -14.79 8.11
C GLY A 147 8.84 -14.30 7.41
N HIS A 148 8.18 -13.25 7.92
CA HIS A 148 6.91 -12.77 7.41
C HIS A 148 7.03 -11.90 6.16
N MET A 149 8.17 -11.22 5.97
CA MET A 149 8.37 -10.32 4.82
C MET A 149 8.18 -11.05 3.50
N TYR A 150 7.35 -10.49 2.62
CA TYR A 150 7.22 -10.96 1.25
C TYR A 150 8.45 -10.52 0.44
N LEU A 151 9.10 -11.47 -0.23
CA LEU A 151 10.33 -11.22 -0.98
C LEU A 151 10.21 -11.57 -2.47
N GLY A 152 8.99 -11.64 -2.97
CA GLY A 152 8.67 -12.21 -4.28
C GLY A 152 8.38 -13.70 -4.22
N GLU A 153 7.90 -14.21 -5.35
CA GLU A 153 7.52 -15.62 -5.49
C GLU A 153 8.73 -16.57 -5.48
N PRO A 154 8.56 -17.83 -5.08
CA PRO A 154 9.66 -18.80 -4.97
C PRO A 154 10.45 -19.02 -6.27
N ASP A 155 9.84 -18.82 -7.43
CA ASP A 155 10.47 -18.95 -8.75
C ASP A 155 11.10 -17.63 -9.27
N GLY A 156 11.03 -16.56 -8.47
CA GLY A 156 11.55 -15.24 -8.83
C GLY A 156 10.78 -14.53 -9.94
N LYS A 157 9.60 -15.01 -10.32
CA LYS A 157 8.71 -14.35 -11.28
C LYS A 157 7.66 -13.53 -10.53
N SER A 158 7.11 -12.53 -11.23
CA SER A 158 6.01 -11.71 -10.72
C SER A 158 4.80 -11.89 -11.63
N ALA A 159 3.62 -12.00 -11.01
CA ALA A 159 2.32 -11.96 -11.68
C ALA A 159 1.93 -10.54 -12.11
N GLY A 160 2.43 -9.52 -11.41
CA GLY A 160 2.00 -8.13 -11.59
C GLY A 160 0.62 -7.86 -10.98
N GLY A 161 0.18 -6.61 -11.04
CA GLY A 161 -1.17 -6.24 -10.60
C GLY A 161 -2.26 -6.89 -11.46
N VAL A 162 -3.47 -6.94 -10.91
CA VAL A 162 -4.62 -7.64 -11.49
C VAL A 162 -5.84 -6.75 -11.34
N LEU A 163 -6.74 -6.81 -12.33
CA LEU A 163 -8.12 -6.36 -12.20
C LEU A 163 -9.01 -7.60 -12.23
N PHE A 164 -9.83 -7.77 -11.20
CA PHE A 164 -10.79 -8.87 -11.11
C PHE A 164 -12.15 -8.33 -10.64
N LYS A 165 -13.19 -9.14 -10.72
CA LYS A 165 -14.46 -8.89 -10.04
C LYS A 165 -14.78 -10.02 -9.07
N PHE A 166 -15.41 -9.66 -7.96
CA PHE A 166 -15.78 -10.55 -6.86
C PHE A 166 -17.27 -10.41 -6.57
N ASN A 167 -18.00 -11.52 -6.56
CA ASN A 167 -19.41 -11.51 -6.18
C ASN A 167 -19.55 -11.63 -4.65
N VAL A 168 -20.15 -10.63 -4.02
CA VAL A 168 -20.19 -10.53 -2.56
C VAL A 168 -21.09 -11.57 -1.91
N LYS A 169 -22.03 -12.20 -2.63
CA LYS A 169 -22.95 -13.23 -2.13
C LYS A 169 -22.44 -14.65 -2.35
N THR A 170 -21.80 -14.90 -3.49
CA THR A 170 -21.38 -16.26 -3.88
C THR A 170 -19.90 -16.53 -3.64
N GLY A 171 -19.08 -15.47 -3.56
CA GLY A 171 -17.62 -15.56 -3.52
C GLY A 171 -16.97 -15.84 -4.87
N GLU A 172 -17.77 -15.89 -5.95
CA GLU A 172 -17.25 -16.10 -7.30
C GLU A 172 -16.27 -14.98 -7.67
N THR A 173 -15.09 -15.34 -8.16
CA THR A 173 -14.04 -14.41 -8.59
C THR A 173 -13.77 -14.60 -10.07
N LYS A 174 -13.67 -13.50 -10.83
CA LYS A 174 -13.32 -13.50 -12.27
C LYS A 174 -12.20 -12.51 -12.55
N ILE A 175 -11.10 -12.97 -13.14
CA ILE A 175 -9.98 -12.13 -13.59
C ILE A 175 -10.38 -11.47 -14.90
N LEU A 176 -10.38 -10.15 -14.91
CA LEU A 176 -10.68 -9.35 -16.10
C LEU A 176 -9.38 -8.99 -16.84
N MET A 177 -8.36 -8.55 -16.11
CA MET A 177 -7.08 -8.12 -16.67
C MET A 177 -5.91 -8.62 -15.82
N SER A 178 -4.94 -9.29 -16.44
CA SER A 178 -3.67 -9.65 -15.81
C SER A 178 -2.62 -10.07 -16.85
N LYS A 179 -1.38 -10.25 -16.40
CA LYS A 179 -0.29 -10.78 -17.23
C LYS A 179 -0.60 -12.12 -17.89
N SER A 180 -1.28 -13.04 -17.19
CA SER A 180 -1.42 -14.44 -17.62
C SER A 180 -2.84 -14.89 -17.94
N ALA A 181 -3.85 -14.22 -17.38
CA ALA A 181 -5.27 -14.54 -17.48
C ALA A 181 -6.08 -13.25 -17.70
N GLY A 182 -7.33 -13.39 -18.14
CA GLY A 182 -8.21 -12.26 -18.41
C GLY A 182 -9.22 -12.57 -19.50
N ILE A 183 -10.19 -11.69 -19.65
CA ILE A 183 -11.14 -11.70 -20.76
C ILE A 183 -10.49 -11.17 -22.05
N GLU A 184 -11.23 -11.12 -23.15
CA GLU A 184 -10.73 -10.59 -24.43
C GLU A 184 -10.13 -9.18 -24.23
N GLY A 185 -8.89 -9.00 -24.67
CA GLY A 185 -8.13 -7.74 -24.48
C GLY A 185 -7.49 -7.54 -23.11
N GLY A 186 -7.84 -8.33 -22.09
CA GLY A 186 -7.30 -8.19 -20.73
C GLY A 186 -6.08 -9.06 -20.42
N LYS A 187 -5.81 -10.09 -21.23
CA LYS A 187 -4.67 -11.01 -21.04
C LYS A 187 -3.37 -10.39 -21.60
N GLY A 188 -2.30 -10.45 -20.79
CA GLY A 188 -1.00 -9.86 -21.14
C GLY A 188 -0.84 -8.43 -20.65
N ILE A 189 -1.86 -7.89 -19.97
CA ILE A 189 -1.88 -6.51 -19.47
C ILE A 189 -1.70 -6.53 -17.95
N ILE A 190 -0.76 -5.74 -17.44
CA ILE A 190 -0.52 -5.57 -16.00
C ILE A 190 -1.09 -4.22 -15.57
N PRO A 191 -2.28 -4.19 -14.94
CA PRO A 191 -2.84 -2.95 -14.40
C PRO A 191 -2.20 -2.52 -13.08
N THR A 192 -2.23 -1.22 -12.84
CA THR A 192 -2.05 -0.59 -11.52
C THR A 192 -2.98 0.61 -11.46
N PHE A 193 -4.27 0.32 -11.20
CA PHE A 193 -5.29 1.34 -11.03
C PHE A 193 -5.25 1.91 -9.61
N ARG A 194 -5.45 3.23 -9.49
CA ARG A 194 -5.31 3.98 -8.24
C ARG A 194 -6.64 4.44 -7.68
N SER A 195 -7.64 4.62 -8.54
CA SER A 195 -9.00 4.98 -8.17
C SER A 195 -9.97 4.48 -9.25
N ALA A 196 -11.25 4.44 -8.89
CA ALA A 196 -12.33 4.10 -9.80
C ALA A 196 -13.54 5.00 -9.54
N PHE A 197 -14.36 5.19 -10.56
CA PHE A 197 -15.58 5.98 -10.48
C PHE A 197 -16.69 5.32 -11.31
N GLU A 198 -17.89 5.23 -10.74
CA GLU A 198 -19.07 4.79 -11.49
C GLU A 198 -19.76 6.01 -12.10
N MET A 199 -20.10 5.92 -13.39
CA MET A 199 -20.92 6.91 -14.05
C MET A 199 -21.79 6.24 -15.12
N ASN A 200 -23.09 6.55 -15.13
CA ASN A 200 -24.04 6.03 -16.13
C ASN A 200 -24.05 4.49 -16.24
N GLY A 201 -23.92 3.78 -15.11
CA GLY A 201 -23.91 2.32 -15.06
C GLY A 201 -22.62 1.66 -15.58
N LYS A 202 -21.57 2.46 -15.83
CA LYS A 202 -20.25 2.00 -16.26
C LYS A 202 -19.18 2.36 -15.24
N LEU A 203 -18.10 1.60 -15.22
CA LEU A 203 -17.03 1.75 -14.26
C LEU A 203 -15.77 2.25 -14.95
N TYR A 204 -15.19 3.35 -14.45
CA TYR A 204 -13.99 3.96 -15.00
C TYR A 204 -12.83 3.78 -14.00
N PHE A 205 -11.76 3.11 -14.42
CA PHE A 205 -10.58 2.86 -13.61
C PHE A 205 -9.42 3.72 -14.10
N GLU A 206 -8.92 4.58 -13.21
CA GLU A 206 -7.81 5.52 -13.45
C GLU A 206 -6.50 4.93 -12.93
N GLY A 207 -5.42 5.05 -13.70
CA GLY A 207 -4.08 4.69 -13.24
C GLY A 207 -3.15 4.41 -14.40
N MET A 208 -2.47 3.27 -14.39
CA MET A 208 -1.57 2.89 -15.47
C MET A 208 -1.63 1.41 -15.83
N VAL A 209 -1.30 1.08 -17.07
CA VAL A 209 -1.19 -0.30 -17.55
C VAL A 209 0.13 -0.56 -18.26
N MET A 210 0.65 -1.78 -18.14
CA MET A 210 1.77 -2.25 -18.97
C MET A 210 1.30 -3.45 -19.80
N ASP A 211 1.26 -3.27 -21.13
CA ASP A 211 1.03 -4.37 -22.07
C ASP A 211 2.36 -5.11 -22.32
N THR A 212 2.44 -6.36 -21.88
CA THR A 212 3.61 -7.20 -22.04
C THR A 212 3.82 -7.70 -23.46
N ALA A 213 2.85 -7.48 -24.36
CA ALA A 213 2.90 -7.75 -25.78
C ALA A 213 3.04 -6.47 -26.63
N ASN A 214 3.30 -5.31 -26.02
CA ASN A 214 3.46 -4.05 -26.75
C ASN A 214 4.58 -4.19 -27.81
N PRO A 215 4.28 -4.01 -29.11
CA PRO A 215 5.23 -4.25 -30.19
C PRO A 215 6.32 -3.18 -30.29
N ASP A 216 6.12 -2.00 -29.67
CA ASP A 216 7.04 -0.87 -29.75
C ASP A 216 8.06 -0.85 -28.62
N LEU A 217 7.87 -1.69 -27.58
CA LEU A 217 8.78 -1.84 -26.45
C LEU A 217 9.59 -3.13 -26.58
N ASP A 218 10.88 -3.07 -26.30
CA ASP A 218 11.68 -4.28 -26.20
C ASP A 218 11.47 -5.03 -24.88
N GLN A 219 11.89 -6.29 -24.81
CA GLN A 219 11.71 -7.11 -23.61
C GLN A 219 12.42 -6.54 -22.38
N ARG A 220 13.56 -5.85 -22.54
CA ARG A 220 14.28 -5.25 -21.43
C ARG A 220 13.54 -4.02 -20.89
N GLU A 221 12.97 -3.20 -21.77
CA GLU A 221 12.10 -2.08 -21.41
C GLU A 221 10.90 -2.57 -20.60
N ILE A 222 10.21 -3.62 -21.08
CA ILE A 222 9.07 -4.23 -20.38
C ILE A 222 9.49 -4.76 -19.01
N GLN A 223 10.56 -5.55 -18.91
CA GLN A 223 11.03 -6.07 -17.62
C GLN A 223 11.42 -4.95 -16.65
N THR A 224 12.06 -3.89 -17.14
CA THR A 224 12.44 -2.72 -16.33
C THR A 224 11.20 -1.98 -15.85
N ALA A 225 10.22 -1.78 -16.72
CA ALA A 225 8.97 -1.13 -16.37
C ALA A 225 8.21 -1.92 -15.30
N ILE A 226 8.11 -3.25 -15.43
CA ILE A 226 7.49 -4.10 -14.41
C ILE A 226 8.24 -3.99 -13.07
N ALA A 227 9.57 -4.09 -13.08
CA ALA A 227 10.38 -4.01 -11.86
C ALA A 227 10.27 -2.65 -11.15
N MET A 228 10.14 -1.57 -11.93
CA MET A 228 9.96 -0.21 -11.42
C MET A 228 8.50 0.13 -11.10
N GLN A 229 7.54 -0.73 -11.46
CA GLN A 229 6.11 -0.41 -11.49
C GLN A 229 5.82 0.84 -12.33
N ASN A 230 6.25 0.84 -13.59
CA ASN A 230 5.87 1.82 -14.61
C ASN A 230 4.83 1.21 -15.55
N GLY A 231 3.91 2.04 -16.01
CA GLY A 231 2.94 1.73 -17.06
C GLY A 231 2.55 3.00 -17.83
N PHE A 232 1.81 2.84 -18.91
CA PHE A 232 1.17 3.94 -19.62
C PHE A 232 0.02 4.47 -18.77
N PRO A 233 0.02 5.77 -18.39
CA PRO A 233 -1.12 6.37 -17.69
C PRO A 233 -2.36 6.35 -18.59
N CYS A 234 -3.51 5.96 -18.03
CA CYS A 234 -4.71 5.69 -18.80
C CYS A 234 -5.99 5.59 -17.95
N ILE A 235 -7.13 5.62 -18.66
CA ILE A 235 -8.46 5.31 -18.15
C ILE A 235 -9.04 4.13 -18.90
N TYR A 236 -9.45 3.10 -18.16
CA TYR A 236 -10.21 1.97 -18.69
C TYR A 236 -11.68 2.08 -18.26
N GLU A 237 -12.58 1.94 -19.22
CA GLU A 237 -13.99 1.67 -18.98
C GLU A 237 -14.22 0.15 -18.89
N ILE A 238 -15.05 -0.25 -17.95
CA ILE A 238 -15.67 -1.57 -17.86
C ILE A 238 -17.17 -1.39 -18.03
N ASP A 239 -17.78 -2.18 -18.91
CA ASP A 239 -19.22 -2.20 -19.15
C ASP A 239 -19.83 -3.51 -18.61
N PRO A 240 -20.39 -3.51 -17.38
CA PRO A 240 -21.04 -4.69 -16.81
C PRO A 240 -22.22 -5.20 -17.64
N ALA A 241 -22.92 -4.32 -18.39
CA ALA A 241 -24.07 -4.68 -19.20
C ALA A 241 -23.66 -5.37 -20.53
N ASP A 242 -22.46 -5.09 -21.04
CA ASP A 242 -21.87 -5.73 -22.22
C ASP A 242 -20.81 -6.79 -21.83
N GLY A 243 -21.16 -7.65 -20.87
CA GLY A 243 -20.32 -8.80 -20.51
C GLY A 243 -18.94 -8.44 -19.95
N ASP A 244 -18.85 -7.35 -19.16
CA ASP A 244 -17.62 -6.80 -18.59
C ASP A 244 -16.60 -6.31 -19.63
N LYS A 245 -17.06 -5.90 -20.83
CA LYS A 245 -16.19 -5.42 -21.90
C LYS A 245 -15.24 -4.32 -21.41
N LEU A 246 -13.95 -4.51 -21.70
CA LEU A 246 -12.88 -3.57 -21.37
C LEU A 246 -12.61 -2.63 -22.55
N THR A 247 -12.64 -1.33 -22.31
CA THR A 247 -12.31 -0.32 -23.33
C THR A 247 -11.29 0.68 -22.78
N LEU A 248 -10.15 0.83 -23.44
CA LEU A 248 -9.21 1.93 -23.18
C LEU A 248 -9.82 3.22 -23.75
N VAL A 249 -10.38 4.07 -22.89
CA VAL A 249 -11.11 5.28 -23.30
C VAL A 249 -10.24 6.53 -23.30
N HIS A 250 -9.16 6.53 -22.51
CA HIS A 250 -8.16 7.58 -22.50
C HIS A 250 -6.77 6.98 -22.32
N ASN A 251 -5.83 7.39 -23.18
CA ASN A 251 -4.42 7.05 -23.07
C ASN A 251 -3.63 8.36 -23.04
N SER A 252 -2.83 8.56 -22.00
CA SER A 252 -2.20 9.85 -21.74
C SER A 252 -1.05 10.15 -22.69
N VAL A 253 -0.25 9.13 -23.04
CA VAL A 253 0.94 9.25 -23.89
C VAL A 253 1.09 8.04 -24.81
N ASP A 254 1.75 8.24 -25.94
CA ASP A 254 2.25 7.15 -26.78
C ASP A 254 3.58 6.59 -26.24
N THR A 255 4.21 5.67 -26.99
CA THR A 255 5.46 5.01 -26.59
C THR A 255 6.63 5.99 -26.44
N GLU A 256 6.72 7.02 -27.28
CA GLU A 256 7.77 8.04 -27.17
C GLU A 256 7.56 8.91 -25.93
N GLY A 257 6.32 9.32 -25.67
CA GLY A 257 5.96 10.04 -24.47
C GLY A 257 6.22 9.23 -23.20
N PHE A 258 5.86 7.94 -23.19
CA PHE A 258 6.17 7.03 -22.07
C PHE A 258 7.68 6.94 -21.80
N ARG A 259 8.50 6.75 -22.84
CA ARG A 259 9.97 6.75 -22.71
C ARG A 259 10.49 8.08 -22.15
N ALA A 260 9.93 9.21 -22.57
CA ALA A 260 10.31 10.53 -22.08
C ALA A 260 9.98 10.71 -20.59
N LEU A 261 8.79 10.29 -20.15
CA LEU A 261 8.38 10.31 -18.74
C LEU A 261 9.30 9.44 -17.88
N VAL A 262 9.54 8.19 -18.29
CA VAL A 262 10.40 7.24 -17.57
C VAL A 262 11.84 7.76 -17.48
N LYS A 263 12.38 8.33 -18.56
CA LYS A 263 13.73 8.93 -18.58
C LYS A 263 13.87 10.09 -17.59
N GLN A 264 12.79 10.82 -17.35
CA GLN A 264 12.75 11.93 -16.39
C GLN A 264 12.44 11.46 -14.96
N ASN A 265 12.34 10.15 -14.72
CA ASN A 265 11.98 9.59 -13.40
C ASN A 265 10.60 10.05 -12.90
N VAL A 266 9.69 10.37 -13.83
CA VAL A 266 8.31 10.69 -13.54
C VAL A 266 7.57 9.42 -13.12
N PHE A 267 6.75 9.52 -12.08
CA PHE A 267 5.89 8.43 -11.68
C PHE A 267 4.61 8.44 -12.51
N THR A 268 4.46 7.44 -13.39
CA THR A 268 3.41 7.45 -14.42
C THR A 268 2.02 7.03 -13.93
N SER A 269 1.85 6.82 -12.62
CA SER A 269 0.57 6.38 -12.04
C SER A 269 -0.29 7.58 -11.64
N THR A 270 -1.28 7.91 -12.45
CA THR A 270 -2.33 8.89 -12.15
C THR A 270 -3.30 8.35 -11.09
N ARG A 271 -3.98 9.26 -10.36
CA ARG A 271 -4.78 8.90 -9.16
C ARG A 271 -6.19 9.49 -9.13
N ALA A 272 -6.34 10.74 -9.56
CA ALA A 272 -7.58 11.48 -9.40
C ALA A 272 -8.63 11.08 -10.47
N ILE A 273 -9.82 10.72 -10.03
CA ILE A 273 -11.00 10.57 -10.88
C ILE A 273 -12.25 10.89 -10.05
N GLY A 274 -13.23 11.53 -10.65
CA GLY A 274 -14.50 11.92 -10.04
C GLY A 274 -15.39 12.60 -11.06
N SER A 275 -16.35 13.40 -10.59
CA SER A 275 -17.23 14.18 -11.46
C SER A 275 -17.29 15.64 -11.04
N PHE A 276 -17.73 16.48 -11.97
CA PHE A 276 -18.29 17.79 -11.72
C PHE A 276 -19.60 17.87 -12.48
N LYS A 277 -20.73 17.91 -11.76
CA LYS A 277 -22.07 17.68 -12.32
C LYS A 277 -22.08 16.37 -13.12
N ASP A 278 -22.60 16.39 -14.35
CA ASP A 278 -22.68 15.24 -15.25
C ASP A 278 -21.42 15.05 -16.12
N THR A 279 -20.29 15.65 -15.76
CA THR A 279 -19.02 15.55 -16.48
C THR A 279 -18.00 14.75 -15.68
N LEU A 280 -17.40 13.72 -16.31
CA LEU A 280 -16.31 12.96 -15.69
C LEU A 280 -15.03 13.78 -15.72
N ILE A 281 -14.34 13.87 -14.58
CA ILE A 281 -13.07 14.58 -14.41
C ILE A 281 -11.99 13.57 -13.99
N ALA A 282 -10.82 13.64 -14.59
CA ALA A 282 -9.70 12.76 -14.30
C ALA A 282 -8.35 13.50 -14.31
N GLY A 283 -7.40 12.99 -13.52
CA GLY A 283 -6.01 13.39 -13.58
C GLY A 283 -5.33 12.80 -14.82
N ASP A 284 -4.37 13.51 -15.38
CA ASP A 284 -3.68 13.11 -16.60
C ASP A 284 -2.20 13.50 -16.52
N LEU A 285 -1.35 12.79 -17.26
CA LEU A 285 0.10 12.97 -17.22
C LEU A 285 0.69 12.85 -18.62
N LYS A 286 1.24 13.96 -19.13
CA LYS A 286 1.74 14.06 -20.51
C LYS A 286 3.14 14.65 -20.57
N VAL A 287 3.71 14.64 -21.76
CA VAL A 287 4.89 15.43 -22.11
C VAL A 287 4.43 16.78 -22.64
N ASP A 288 4.90 17.87 -22.06
CA ASP A 288 4.59 19.23 -22.48
C ASP A 288 5.33 19.63 -23.77
N ALA A 289 5.06 20.84 -24.28
CA ALA A 289 5.69 21.35 -25.50
C ALA A 289 7.22 21.53 -25.38
N ASN A 290 7.78 21.52 -24.17
CA ASN A 290 9.21 21.63 -23.91
C ASN A 290 9.88 20.25 -23.75
N GLY A 291 9.11 19.17 -23.81
CA GLY A 291 9.61 17.81 -23.60
C GLY A 291 9.63 17.36 -22.13
N ASN A 292 9.04 18.13 -21.21
CA ASN A 292 9.00 17.79 -19.78
C ASN A 292 7.73 17.03 -19.40
N GLY A 293 7.82 16.13 -18.43
CA GLY A 293 6.61 15.57 -17.81
C GLY A 293 5.76 16.65 -17.14
N ALA A 294 4.45 16.58 -17.29
CA ALA A 294 3.51 17.55 -16.74
C ALA A 294 2.17 16.89 -16.36
N ALA A 295 1.61 17.32 -15.22
CA ALA A 295 0.29 16.91 -14.76
C ALA A 295 -0.81 17.83 -15.31
N TYR A 296 -1.98 17.25 -15.57
CA TYR A 296 -3.16 17.93 -16.10
C TYR A 296 -4.43 17.41 -15.42
N LEU A 297 -5.51 18.16 -15.52
CA LEU A 297 -6.87 17.62 -15.40
C LEU A 297 -7.52 17.56 -16.78
N VAL A 298 -8.24 16.48 -17.03
CA VAL A 298 -9.07 16.29 -18.23
C VAL A 298 -10.53 16.05 -17.85
N ALA A 299 -11.44 16.39 -18.76
CA ALA A 299 -12.87 16.27 -18.58
C ALA A 299 -13.56 15.67 -19.82
N SER A 300 -14.63 14.88 -19.62
CA SER A 300 -15.46 14.36 -20.71
C SER A 300 -16.94 14.27 -20.31
N ASN A 301 -17.82 14.75 -21.20
CA ASN A 301 -19.28 14.53 -21.13
C ASN A 301 -19.70 13.19 -21.75
N THR A 302 -18.81 12.54 -22.50
CA THR A 302 -19.04 11.26 -23.17
C THR A 302 -17.86 10.32 -22.91
N PRO A 303 -17.59 9.99 -21.63
CA PRO A 303 -16.37 9.30 -21.23
C PRO A 303 -16.17 7.92 -21.88
N SER A 304 -17.24 7.29 -22.38
CA SER A 304 -17.17 6.05 -23.18
C SER A 304 -16.58 6.21 -24.59
N VAL A 305 -16.51 7.43 -25.13
CA VAL A 305 -16.03 7.68 -26.50
C VAL A 305 -14.52 7.95 -26.43
N PRO A 306 -13.66 7.09 -27.02
CA PRO A 306 -12.23 7.33 -27.03
C PRO A 306 -11.87 8.68 -27.66
N GLY A 307 -10.99 9.45 -26.99
CA GLY A 307 -10.57 10.78 -27.43
C GLY A 307 -11.52 11.93 -27.07
N SER A 308 -12.59 11.66 -26.33
CA SER A 308 -13.53 12.67 -25.83
C SER A 308 -12.91 13.61 -24.79
N TYR A 309 -11.97 13.12 -23.98
CA TYR A 309 -11.32 13.83 -22.88
C TYR A 309 -10.57 15.10 -23.34
N LYS A 310 -10.89 16.24 -22.72
CA LYS A 310 -10.30 17.56 -22.98
C LYS A 310 -9.60 18.11 -21.76
N VAL A 311 -8.43 18.72 -21.94
CA VAL A 311 -7.66 19.34 -20.85
C VAL A 311 -8.43 20.54 -20.31
N ILE A 312 -8.64 20.59 -18.99
CA ILE A 312 -9.30 21.69 -18.27
C ILE A 312 -8.39 22.42 -17.28
N ALA A 313 -7.26 21.80 -16.90
CA ALA A 313 -6.22 22.41 -16.08
C ALA A 313 -4.85 21.82 -16.42
N ASP A 314 -3.79 22.58 -16.17
CA ASP A 314 -2.39 22.21 -16.37
C ASP A 314 -1.54 22.60 -15.15
N MET A 315 -0.23 22.36 -15.22
CA MET A 315 0.71 22.75 -14.16
C MET A 315 0.55 24.22 -13.73
N ALA A 316 0.41 25.16 -14.67
CA ALA A 316 0.30 26.58 -14.38
C ALA A 316 -1.01 26.94 -13.64
N SER A 317 -2.08 26.18 -13.88
CA SER A 317 -3.35 26.30 -13.17
C SER A 317 -3.19 26.01 -11.66
N PHE A 318 -2.13 25.28 -11.29
CA PHE A 318 -1.78 24.89 -9.92
C PHE A 318 -0.40 25.42 -9.50
N ASP A 319 -0.03 26.62 -9.96
CA ASP A 319 1.23 27.29 -9.58
C ASP A 319 2.52 26.52 -9.89
N ASN A 320 2.46 25.56 -10.82
CA ASN A 320 3.52 24.58 -11.13
C ASN A 320 3.95 23.73 -9.92
N LEU A 321 3.02 23.49 -8.99
CA LEU A 321 3.24 22.71 -7.78
C LEU A 321 3.11 21.19 -7.92
N PRO A 322 2.31 20.60 -8.85
CA PRO A 322 2.10 19.16 -8.85
C PRO A 322 3.43 18.39 -8.90
N ALA A 323 3.71 17.63 -7.85
CA ALA A 323 4.97 16.93 -7.67
C ALA A 323 4.88 15.52 -8.30
N ILE A 324 5.59 15.30 -9.40
CA ILE A 324 5.37 14.15 -10.31
C ILE A 324 6.54 13.15 -10.35
N HIS A 325 7.69 13.47 -9.76
CA HIS A 325 8.85 12.60 -9.82
C HIS A 325 8.83 11.57 -8.69
N ARG A 326 9.45 10.41 -8.90
CA ARG A 326 9.49 9.34 -7.88
C ARG A 326 10.17 9.73 -6.56
N SER A 327 11.02 10.75 -6.58
CA SER A 327 11.68 11.34 -5.40
C SER A 327 10.84 12.42 -4.72
N ASP A 328 9.76 12.87 -5.35
CA ASP A 328 8.87 13.87 -4.79
C ASP A 328 7.97 13.24 -3.72
N VAL A 329 7.28 14.09 -2.96
CA VAL A 329 6.39 13.67 -1.88
C VAL A 329 5.39 12.62 -2.37
N ASN A 330 5.19 11.57 -1.56
CA ASN A 330 4.34 10.42 -1.90
C ASN A 330 4.72 9.70 -3.21
N GLY A 331 6.00 9.75 -3.58
CA GLY A 331 6.55 9.08 -4.76
C GLY A 331 6.10 9.67 -6.08
N GLY A 332 5.85 10.99 -6.13
CA GLY A 332 5.25 11.66 -7.28
C GLY A 332 3.73 11.61 -7.21
N GLY A 333 3.17 12.14 -6.13
CA GLY A 333 1.73 12.15 -5.87
C GLY A 333 0.89 12.87 -6.93
N GLY A 334 1.48 13.88 -7.58
CA GLY A 334 0.85 14.69 -8.62
C GLY A 334 -0.47 15.32 -8.15
N ILE A 335 -1.47 15.24 -9.02
CA ILE A 335 -2.86 15.52 -8.66
C ILE A 335 -3.43 14.25 -8.02
N TYR A 336 -3.77 14.36 -6.74
CA TYR A 336 -4.02 13.20 -5.89
C TYR A 336 -5.50 12.78 -5.88
N GLN A 337 -6.40 13.76 -5.76
CA GLN A 337 -7.85 13.53 -5.71
C GLN A 337 -8.60 14.75 -6.26
N VAL A 338 -9.76 14.50 -6.85
CA VAL A 338 -10.76 15.52 -7.20
C VAL A 338 -12.09 15.18 -6.53
N LEU A 339 -12.83 16.18 -6.05
CA LEU A 339 -14.15 15.98 -5.48
C LEU A 339 -14.99 17.25 -5.64
N GLU A 340 -16.25 17.11 -6.09
CA GLU A 340 -17.19 18.22 -6.12
C GLU A 340 -17.83 18.41 -4.74
N PHE A 341 -17.90 19.66 -4.28
CA PHE A 341 -18.63 20.05 -3.09
C PHE A 341 -19.19 21.47 -3.26
N ASN A 342 -20.46 21.66 -2.90
CA ASN A 342 -21.15 22.96 -3.00
C ASN A 342 -21.00 23.64 -4.38
N GLY A 343 -21.10 22.86 -5.47
CA GLY A 343 -21.01 23.35 -6.85
C GLY A 343 -19.62 23.80 -7.30
N LYS A 344 -18.57 23.44 -6.56
CA LYS A 344 -17.16 23.74 -6.87
C LYS A 344 -16.34 22.45 -6.88
N LEU A 345 -15.29 22.41 -7.70
CA LEU A 345 -14.38 21.27 -7.77
C LEU A 345 -13.17 21.50 -6.88
N TYR A 346 -12.91 20.62 -5.92
CA TYR A 346 -11.74 20.67 -5.05
C TYR A 346 -10.69 19.68 -5.55
N VAL A 347 -9.45 20.16 -5.66
CA VAL A 347 -8.33 19.42 -6.24
C VAL A 347 -7.19 19.34 -5.23
N VAL A 348 -6.89 18.12 -4.77
CA VAL A 348 -5.74 17.87 -3.87
C VAL A 348 -4.47 17.75 -4.71
N VAL A 349 -3.47 18.56 -4.38
CA VAL A 349 -2.18 18.59 -5.09
C VAL A 349 -1.05 18.26 -4.11
N CYS A 350 -0.27 17.24 -4.46
CA CYS A 350 0.99 16.95 -3.78
C CYS A 350 2.04 17.96 -4.24
N THR A 351 2.72 18.65 -3.32
CA THR A 351 3.56 19.82 -3.69
C THR A 351 5.03 19.72 -3.30
N GLY A 352 5.39 18.74 -2.47
CA GLY A 352 6.73 18.59 -1.93
C GLY A 352 7.70 17.98 -2.93
N ASN A 353 8.87 18.60 -3.09
CA ASN A 353 10.00 18.13 -3.89
C ASN A 353 11.32 18.42 -3.16
N ALA A 354 12.45 18.03 -3.75
CA ALA A 354 13.78 18.21 -3.15
C ALA A 354 14.08 19.66 -2.71
N ASP A 355 13.65 20.67 -3.47
CA ASP A 355 13.88 22.09 -3.16
C ASP A 355 13.10 22.56 -1.92
N THR A 356 12.06 21.83 -1.54
CA THR A 356 11.21 22.13 -0.38
C THR A 356 11.54 21.31 0.85
N ARG A 357 12.61 20.49 0.81
CA ARG A 357 13.01 19.64 1.93
C ARG A 357 13.42 20.49 3.12
N ASN A 358 12.85 20.18 4.28
CA ASN A 358 13.25 20.76 5.55
C ASN A 358 14.22 19.83 6.27
N GLU A 359 15.49 20.23 6.39
CA GLU A 359 16.52 19.42 7.04
C GLU A 359 16.29 19.20 8.55
N GLN A 360 15.52 20.08 9.22
CA GLN A 360 15.23 19.94 10.65
C GLN A 360 14.16 18.88 10.94
N THR A 361 13.21 18.70 10.02
CA THR A 361 12.11 17.74 10.18
C THR A 361 12.28 16.51 9.29
N GLY A 362 13.15 16.59 8.29
CA GLY A 362 13.33 15.57 7.26
C GLY A 362 12.14 15.45 6.29
N THR A 363 11.16 16.35 6.35
CA THR A 363 9.93 16.29 5.54
C THR A 363 10.03 17.18 4.29
N LEU A 364 9.20 16.89 3.29
CA LEU A 364 8.97 17.75 2.13
C LEU A 364 7.74 18.64 2.39
N ARG A 365 7.53 19.68 1.57
CA ARG A 365 6.36 20.56 1.72
C ARG A 365 5.04 19.79 1.64
N SER A 366 4.13 20.21 2.52
CA SER A 366 2.79 19.65 2.71
C SER A 366 1.86 19.89 1.51
N PHE A 367 0.68 19.27 1.52
CA PHE A 367 -0.28 19.34 0.41
C PHE A 367 -0.89 20.74 0.19
N ALA A 368 -1.44 20.93 -1.00
CA ALA A 368 -2.30 22.07 -1.35
C ALA A 368 -3.69 21.58 -1.80
N ILE A 369 -4.68 22.47 -1.71
CA ILE A 369 -6.03 22.27 -2.25
C ILE A 369 -6.38 23.47 -3.12
N TYR A 370 -6.74 23.21 -4.38
CA TYR A 370 -7.23 24.23 -5.31
C TYR A 370 -8.73 24.09 -5.50
N VAL A 371 -9.39 25.23 -5.69
CA VAL A 371 -10.82 25.34 -5.96
C VAL A 371 -11.02 25.75 -7.41
N GLY A 372 -11.75 24.93 -8.15
CA GLY A 372 -12.19 25.16 -9.52
C GLY A 372 -13.65 25.60 -9.54
N GLU A 373 -13.92 26.76 -10.12
CA GLU A 373 -15.28 27.25 -10.36
C GLU A 373 -15.56 27.27 -11.86
N ASN A 374 -16.69 26.70 -12.27
CA ASN A 374 -17.13 26.65 -13.67
C ASN A 374 -18.65 26.90 -13.79
N ASN A 375 -18.99 27.90 -14.60
CA ASN A 375 -20.36 28.29 -14.92
C ASN A 375 -20.73 28.10 -16.41
N GLY A 376 -19.84 27.48 -17.19
CA GLY A 376 -19.95 27.27 -18.63
C GLY A 376 -19.92 25.79 -19.00
N ASP A 377 -19.17 25.44 -20.05
CA ASP A 377 -18.94 24.04 -20.42
C ASP A 377 -17.80 23.47 -19.57
N ALA A 378 -18.10 22.43 -18.80
CA ALA A 378 -17.12 21.77 -17.93
C ALA A 378 -15.96 21.13 -18.71
N THR A 379 -16.09 20.89 -20.02
CA THR A 379 -15.02 20.39 -20.88
C THR A 379 -14.15 21.48 -21.51
N ASN A 380 -14.55 22.75 -21.38
CA ASN A 380 -13.83 23.88 -21.93
C ASN A 380 -12.93 24.53 -20.87
N LYS A 381 -11.60 24.44 -21.07
CA LYS A 381 -10.59 25.04 -20.18
C LYS A 381 -10.84 26.51 -19.85
N ALA A 382 -11.31 27.31 -20.81
CA ALA A 382 -11.49 28.75 -20.63
C ALA A 382 -12.64 29.12 -19.68
N ASP A 383 -13.56 28.18 -19.42
CA ASP A 383 -14.71 28.39 -18.53
C ASP A 383 -14.40 28.05 -17.06
N TRP A 384 -13.19 27.53 -16.80
CA TRP A 384 -12.68 27.24 -15.46
C TRP A 384 -11.86 28.41 -14.91
N SER A 385 -12.09 28.72 -13.64
CA SER A 385 -11.22 29.59 -12.85
C SER A 385 -10.69 28.84 -11.62
N TRP A 386 -9.42 29.07 -11.32
CA TRP A 386 -8.68 28.32 -10.29
C TRP A 386 -8.11 29.27 -9.24
N ARG A 387 -8.23 28.91 -7.97
CA ARG A 387 -7.57 29.58 -6.85
C ARG A 387 -7.11 28.58 -5.78
N PRO A 388 -6.03 28.85 -5.05
CA PRO A 388 -5.66 28.03 -3.90
C PRO A 388 -6.62 28.30 -2.74
N LEU A 389 -7.11 27.24 -2.08
CA LEU A 389 -7.72 27.30 -0.76
C LEU A 389 -6.66 27.03 0.32
N VAL A 390 -5.87 25.98 0.11
CA VAL A 390 -4.76 25.57 0.97
C VAL A 390 -3.47 25.69 0.16
N GLY A 391 -2.51 26.51 0.59
CA GLY A 391 -1.28 26.76 -0.17
C GLY A 391 -0.53 28.02 0.24
N ASP A 392 -0.03 28.78 -0.73
CA ASP A 392 0.70 30.03 -0.49
C ASP A 392 -0.28 31.19 -0.24
N ILE A 393 -0.28 31.72 0.99
CA ILE A 393 -1.10 32.87 1.39
C ILE A 393 -0.79 34.11 0.54
N ALA A 394 0.45 34.29 0.09
CA ALA A 394 0.82 35.42 -0.77
C ALA A 394 0.16 35.35 -2.17
N LYS A 395 -0.32 34.16 -2.55
CA LYS A 395 -1.09 33.91 -3.79
C LYS A 395 -2.61 33.84 -3.55
N GLY A 396 -3.07 34.18 -2.35
CA GLY A 396 -4.50 34.24 -2.01
C GLY A 396 -5.07 32.95 -1.41
N ALA A 397 -4.23 32.00 -0.98
CA ALA A 397 -4.71 30.88 -0.18
C ALA A 397 -5.30 31.36 1.15
N THR A 398 -6.35 30.69 1.63
CA THR A 398 -6.97 30.98 2.94
C THR A 398 -6.20 30.31 4.06
N TYR A 399 -5.74 29.08 3.82
CA TYR A 399 -4.93 28.29 4.74
C TYR A 399 -3.55 28.02 4.14
N THR A 400 -2.53 27.89 4.98
CA THR A 400 -1.18 27.51 4.55
C THR A 400 -1.15 26.06 4.07
N TYR A 401 -0.10 25.65 3.36
CA TYR A 401 0.13 24.22 3.04
C TYR A 401 -0.10 23.34 4.28
N GLY A 402 -0.87 22.27 4.12
CA GLY A 402 -1.23 21.39 5.24
C GLY A 402 -2.24 21.94 6.24
N LEU A 403 -2.95 23.03 5.92
CA LEU A 403 -3.92 23.75 6.76
C LEU A 403 -3.34 24.57 7.93
N ASP A 404 -2.09 24.33 8.33
CA ASP A 404 -1.38 25.11 9.36
C ASP A 404 0.12 25.15 9.05
N ALA A 405 0.81 26.27 9.37
CA ALA A 405 2.21 26.47 9.02
C ALA A 405 3.15 25.47 9.71
N SER A 406 2.77 24.96 10.88
CA SER A 406 3.52 23.93 11.60
C SER A 406 3.29 22.53 11.04
N ARG A 407 2.24 22.31 10.24
CA ARG A 407 1.83 20.98 9.75
C ARG A 407 2.63 20.56 8.52
N VAL A 408 3.71 19.82 8.74
CA VAL A 408 4.71 19.51 7.70
C VAL A 408 4.78 18.04 7.28
N SER A 409 4.17 17.10 8.00
CA SER A 409 4.22 15.67 7.62
C SER A 409 3.22 15.27 6.53
N ALA A 410 2.11 16.01 6.36
CA ALA A 410 1.02 15.65 5.46
C ALA A 410 1.37 15.92 3.98
N GLY A 411 1.90 14.92 3.27
CA GLY A 411 2.23 15.05 1.85
C GLY A 411 1.01 15.13 0.91
N ALA A 412 -0.14 14.64 1.36
CA ALA A 412 -1.44 14.66 0.68
C ALA A 412 -2.58 14.76 1.70
N CYS A 413 -3.83 14.78 1.21
CA CYS A 413 -5.02 14.56 2.03
C CYS A 413 -6.07 13.76 1.24
N THR A 414 -7.03 13.20 1.98
CA THR A 414 -8.22 12.53 1.42
C THR A 414 -9.45 13.38 1.70
N LEU A 415 -10.30 13.52 0.68
CA LEU A 415 -11.54 14.28 0.71
C LEU A 415 -12.76 13.34 0.74
N GLN A 416 -13.76 13.69 1.54
CA GLN A 416 -15.06 13.01 1.59
C GLN A 416 -16.18 14.03 1.84
N VAL A 417 -17.21 14.05 0.99
CA VAL A 417 -18.45 14.75 1.34
C VAL A 417 -19.27 13.86 2.28
N PHE A 418 -19.67 14.41 3.41
CA PHE A 418 -20.59 13.78 4.36
C PHE A 418 -21.45 14.85 5.03
N GLY A 419 -22.76 14.65 5.03
CA GLY A 419 -23.70 15.69 5.43
C GLY A 419 -23.59 16.92 4.52
N ASP A 420 -23.54 18.10 5.13
CA ASP A 420 -23.33 19.40 4.48
C ASP A 420 -21.87 19.87 4.53
N HIS A 421 -20.93 18.98 4.87
CA HIS A 421 -19.50 19.30 5.02
C HIS A 421 -18.61 18.50 4.08
N LEU A 422 -17.44 19.07 3.78
CA LEU A 422 -16.31 18.40 3.16
C LEU A 422 -15.29 18.02 4.23
N TYR A 423 -15.12 16.73 4.48
CA TYR A 423 -14.11 16.20 5.38
C TYR A 423 -12.75 16.11 4.68
N ILE A 424 -11.70 16.46 5.42
CA ILE A 424 -10.31 16.49 4.95
C ILE A 424 -9.48 15.67 5.94
N GLY A 425 -9.00 14.51 5.52
CA GLY A 425 -8.17 13.61 6.32
C GLY A 425 -6.70 13.67 5.91
N ASP A 426 -5.79 13.81 6.86
CA ASP A 426 -4.36 13.88 6.57
C ASP A 426 -3.81 12.59 5.98
N TYR A 427 -2.82 12.73 5.10
CA TYR A 427 -2.01 11.63 4.58
C TYR A 427 -0.53 12.01 4.70
N ASN A 428 0.18 11.44 5.68
CA ASN A 428 1.60 11.70 5.89
C ASN A 428 2.47 11.11 4.77
N ASP A 429 3.71 11.58 4.61
CA ASP A 429 4.67 10.91 3.71
C ASP A 429 5.48 9.83 4.45
N VAL A 430 4.95 8.62 4.53
CA VAL A 430 5.65 7.46 5.11
C VAL A 430 6.69 6.90 4.14
N SER A 431 6.55 7.14 2.83
CA SER A 431 7.50 6.63 1.84
C SER A 431 8.88 7.26 2.02
N SER A 432 8.94 8.57 2.23
CA SER A 432 10.17 9.29 2.57
C SER A 432 10.75 8.85 3.91
N ALA A 433 9.92 8.62 4.93
CA ALA A 433 10.39 8.12 6.23
C ALA A 433 11.01 6.72 6.13
N LEU A 434 10.38 5.81 5.39
CA LEU A 434 10.91 4.46 5.17
C LEU A 434 12.21 4.47 4.35
N GLN A 435 12.29 5.32 3.33
CA GLN A 435 13.52 5.52 2.56
C GLN A 435 14.63 6.12 3.42
N GLY A 436 14.33 7.14 4.24
CA GLY A 436 15.28 7.72 5.20
C GLY A 436 15.83 6.66 6.16
N PHE A 437 14.96 5.83 6.71
CA PHE A 437 15.37 4.72 7.58
C PHE A 437 16.24 3.70 6.84
N ALA A 438 15.77 3.18 5.70
CA ALA A 438 16.48 2.14 4.96
C ALA A 438 17.80 2.62 4.33
N MET A 439 17.80 3.85 3.81
CA MET A 439 18.89 4.41 3.03
C MET A 439 19.85 5.29 3.84
N ASN A 440 19.48 5.78 5.02
CA ASN A 440 20.36 6.66 5.79
C ASN A 440 20.36 6.35 7.30
N MET A 441 19.60 5.34 7.76
CA MET A 441 19.28 5.15 9.18
C MET A 441 18.73 6.42 9.83
N ASP A 442 18.04 7.26 9.04
CA ASP A 442 17.54 8.57 9.44
C ASP A 442 16.15 8.44 10.09
N PHE A 443 16.06 8.79 11.37
CA PHE A 443 14.81 8.77 12.15
C PHE A 443 14.09 10.12 12.16
N MET A 444 14.65 11.20 11.59
CA MET A 444 14.09 12.56 11.69
C MET A 444 12.68 12.66 11.10
N THR A 445 12.51 12.21 9.86
CA THR A 445 11.20 12.21 9.18
C THR A 445 10.21 11.34 9.94
N GLN A 446 10.65 10.18 10.43
CA GLN A 446 9.79 9.26 11.18
C GLN A 446 9.35 9.86 12.52
N ALA A 447 10.26 10.49 13.26
CA ALA A 447 9.94 11.15 14.52
C ALA A 447 8.94 12.27 14.31
N THR A 448 9.16 13.12 13.30
CA THR A 448 8.23 14.19 12.92
C THR A 448 6.86 13.62 12.55
N ASN A 449 6.81 12.54 11.77
CA ASN A 449 5.56 11.88 11.38
C ASN A 449 4.79 11.28 12.58
N LEU A 450 5.49 10.82 13.62
CA LEU A 450 4.85 10.31 14.84
C LEU A 450 4.38 11.46 15.75
N GLU A 451 5.16 12.52 15.88
CA GLU A 451 4.77 13.75 16.58
C GLU A 451 3.56 14.40 15.89
N GLN A 452 3.55 14.44 14.55
CA GLN A 452 2.47 14.98 13.71
C GLN A 452 1.74 13.85 12.97
N SER A 453 1.18 12.93 13.74
CA SER A 453 0.28 11.90 13.23
C SER A 453 -0.98 12.51 12.59
N ILE A 454 -1.82 11.70 11.95
CA ILE A 454 -2.91 12.22 11.12
C ILE A 454 -3.96 12.97 11.93
N ASN A 455 -4.39 14.10 11.37
CA ASN A 455 -5.54 14.87 11.82
C ASN A 455 -6.75 14.65 10.92
N LEU A 456 -7.90 15.13 11.38
CA LEU A 456 -9.13 15.24 10.62
C LEU A 456 -9.74 16.61 10.79
N TYR A 457 -10.16 17.15 9.67
CA TYR A 457 -10.85 18.43 9.57
C TYR A 457 -12.17 18.24 8.84
N ARG A 458 -13.09 19.20 9.00
CA ARG A 458 -14.21 19.37 8.08
C ARG A 458 -14.36 20.83 7.69
N MET A 459 -14.94 21.05 6.52
CA MET A 459 -15.08 22.36 5.91
C MET A 459 -16.54 22.60 5.54
N ASP A 460 -17.05 23.79 5.90
CA ASP A 460 -18.41 24.21 5.56
C ASP A 460 -18.53 24.73 4.11
N ALA A 461 -19.75 25.03 3.69
CA ALA A 461 -20.05 25.59 2.37
C ALA A 461 -19.39 26.96 2.08
N ASN A 462 -18.97 27.68 3.12
CA ASN A 462 -18.27 28.97 3.04
C ASN A 462 -16.74 28.81 3.06
N GLU A 463 -16.25 27.56 2.99
CA GLU A 463 -14.82 27.22 3.02
C GLU A 463 -14.14 27.50 4.37
N ASN A 464 -14.91 27.60 5.46
CA ASN A 464 -14.35 27.64 6.81
C ASN A 464 -14.03 26.21 7.27
N VAL A 465 -12.78 25.98 7.63
CA VAL A 465 -12.29 24.70 8.14
C VAL A 465 -12.28 24.70 9.66
N GLU A 466 -12.75 23.61 10.25
CA GLU A 466 -12.57 23.28 11.66
C GLU A 466 -11.77 21.98 11.83
N MET A 467 -10.98 21.91 12.90
CA MET A 467 -10.28 20.68 13.29
C MET A 467 -11.19 19.83 14.17
N LEU A 468 -11.38 18.57 13.77
CA LEU A 468 -12.17 17.58 14.50
C LEU A 468 -11.28 16.72 15.40
N VAL A 469 -10.17 16.24 14.86
CA VAL A 469 -9.19 15.39 15.54
C VAL A 469 -7.81 15.97 15.27
N GLY A 470 -7.05 16.21 16.32
CA GLY A 470 -5.72 16.78 16.22
C GLY A 470 -5.34 17.64 17.41
N ASP A 471 -4.04 17.85 17.57
CA ASP A 471 -3.49 18.69 18.64
C ASP A 471 -3.60 20.18 18.29
N ALA A 472 -3.71 21.03 19.32
CA ALA A 472 -3.80 22.48 19.17
C ALA A 472 -2.56 23.07 18.47
N ASN A 473 -2.78 24.06 17.59
CA ASN A 473 -1.74 24.79 16.87
C ASN A 473 -2.14 26.26 16.65
N GLU A 474 -1.37 27.01 15.87
CA GLU A 474 -1.63 28.45 15.67
C GLU A 474 -2.95 28.72 14.94
N THR A 475 -3.29 27.91 13.92
CA THR A 475 -4.55 28.06 13.18
C THR A 475 -5.75 27.53 13.96
N PHE A 476 -5.55 26.47 14.75
CA PHE A 476 -6.57 25.78 15.54
C PHE A 476 -6.16 25.75 17.03
N PRO A 477 -6.29 26.87 17.76
CA PRO A 477 -5.74 27.01 19.12
C PRO A 477 -6.43 26.14 20.17
N ASP A 478 -7.67 25.72 19.91
CA ASP A 478 -8.43 24.83 20.82
C ASP A 478 -8.19 23.34 20.50
N GLY A 479 -7.45 23.03 19.42
CA GLY A 479 -7.29 21.66 18.91
C GLY A 479 -8.59 21.07 18.34
N GLY A 480 -8.64 19.74 18.26
CA GLY A 480 -9.79 19.01 17.72
C GLY A 480 -11.06 19.08 18.59
N SER A 481 -12.19 19.42 17.99
CA SER A 481 -13.49 19.54 18.68
C SER A 481 -14.02 18.24 19.29
N THR A 482 -13.53 17.08 18.84
CA THR A 482 -13.93 15.76 19.37
C THR A 482 -13.21 15.39 20.67
N GLY A 483 -12.15 16.14 21.04
CA GLY A 483 -11.27 15.83 22.17
C GLY A 483 -10.24 14.73 21.89
N LEU A 484 -10.20 14.18 20.67
CA LEU A 484 -9.16 13.25 20.23
C LEU A 484 -7.96 14.02 19.66
N GLY A 485 -6.76 13.67 20.12
CA GLY A 485 -5.50 14.19 19.57
C GLY A 485 -5.08 13.48 18.28
N SER A 486 -3.96 13.93 17.72
CA SER A 486 -3.40 13.42 16.46
C SER A 486 -3.22 11.89 16.49
N GLY A 487 -3.59 11.21 15.41
CA GLY A 487 -3.49 9.75 15.31
C GLY A 487 -4.59 8.96 16.02
N TYR A 488 -5.61 9.64 16.57
CA TYR A 488 -6.80 8.99 17.17
C TYR A 488 -6.43 8.05 18.33
N GLY A 489 -5.45 8.43 19.14
CA GLY A 489 -4.92 7.62 20.24
C GLY A 489 -3.87 6.59 19.85
N ASN A 490 -3.52 6.49 18.56
CA ASN A 490 -2.41 5.70 18.07
C ASN A 490 -1.64 6.46 16.99
N ASN A 491 -0.53 7.10 17.39
CA ASN A 491 0.33 7.89 16.50
C ASN A 491 0.97 7.08 15.36
N MET A 492 0.82 5.76 15.35
CA MET A 492 1.23 4.93 14.20
C MET A 492 0.25 5.01 13.03
N ASN A 493 -0.93 5.61 13.22
CA ASN A 493 -1.83 5.99 12.13
C ASN A 493 -1.21 7.13 11.34
N GLN A 494 -0.86 6.87 10.10
CA GLN A 494 -0.09 7.80 9.28
C GLN A 494 -0.83 8.26 8.03
N TYR A 495 -1.80 7.48 7.57
CA TYR A 495 -2.73 7.90 6.52
C TYR A 495 -4.16 7.83 7.03
N THR A 496 -4.97 8.85 6.77
CA THR A 496 -6.39 8.66 6.48
C THR A 496 -6.45 8.02 5.09
N TRP A 497 -6.55 6.70 5.02
CA TRP A 497 -6.23 6.00 3.79
C TRP A 497 -7.42 5.92 2.84
N GLN A 498 -8.61 5.62 3.37
CA GLN A 498 -9.86 5.70 2.64
C GLN A 498 -10.98 6.16 3.53
N THR A 499 -11.99 6.70 2.87
CA THR A 499 -13.25 7.10 3.48
C THR A 499 -14.40 6.62 2.61
N ALA A 500 -15.54 6.35 3.23
CA ALA A 500 -16.77 6.08 2.52
C ALA A 500 -17.98 6.46 3.37
N VAL A 501 -19.07 6.83 2.72
CA VAL A 501 -20.37 6.96 3.38
C VAL A 501 -21.12 5.64 3.19
N HIS A 502 -21.63 5.11 4.29
CA HIS A 502 -22.41 3.87 4.33
C HIS A 502 -23.50 4.02 5.39
N GLU A 503 -24.76 3.83 4.99
CA GLU A 503 -25.94 3.88 5.86
C GLU A 503 -26.03 5.15 6.74
N GLY A 504 -25.80 6.31 6.12
CA GLY A 504 -25.86 7.61 6.80
C GLY A 504 -24.73 7.88 7.79
N LYS A 505 -23.66 7.08 7.76
CA LYS A 505 -22.43 7.26 8.56
C LYS A 505 -21.23 7.37 7.63
N MET A 506 -20.21 8.10 8.06
CA MET A 506 -18.92 8.10 7.38
C MET A 506 -17.98 7.13 8.08
N TYR A 507 -17.31 6.28 7.31
CA TYR A 507 -16.25 5.42 7.80
C TYR A 507 -14.90 5.93 7.34
N LEU A 508 -13.92 5.89 8.22
CA LEU A 508 -12.55 6.34 7.97
C LEU A 508 -11.59 5.21 8.33
N SER A 509 -10.82 4.75 7.36
CA SER A 509 -9.75 3.78 7.58
C SER A 509 -8.37 4.42 7.65
N THR A 510 -7.46 3.75 8.34
CA THR A 510 -6.08 4.19 8.45
C THR A 510 -5.07 3.31 7.74
N MET A 511 -3.89 3.85 7.52
CA MET A 511 -2.65 3.09 7.41
C MET A 511 -1.88 3.18 8.73
N ASN A 512 -1.59 2.04 9.33
CA ASN A 512 -0.81 1.92 10.55
C ASN A 512 0.60 1.42 10.23
N THR A 513 1.62 2.20 10.58
CA THR A 513 3.01 1.89 10.24
C THR A 513 3.68 0.88 11.15
N THR A 514 3.04 0.45 12.25
CA THR A 514 3.66 -0.44 13.26
C THR A 514 4.21 -1.72 12.65
N THR A 515 3.51 -2.31 11.70
CA THR A 515 3.93 -3.57 11.06
C THR A 515 5.09 -3.35 10.08
N LEU A 516 5.15 -2.18 9.42
CA LEU A 516 6.30 -1.85 8.55
C LEU A 516 7.53 -1.44 9.36
N LEU A 517 7.32 -0.76 10.48
CA LEU A 517 8.37 -0.39 11.41
C LEU A 517 8.59 -1.49 12.45
N GLU A 518 8.05 -2.68 12.24
CA GLU A 518 8.12 -3.81 13.17
C GLU A 518 9.55 -4.10 13.63
N PRO A 519 10.58 -4.09 12.77
CA PRO A 519 11.95 -4.22 13.23
C PRO A 519 12.32 -3.08 14.16
N ILE A 520 12.03 -1.83 13.84
CA ILE A 520 12.32 -0.70 14.73
C ILE A 520 11.55 -0.83 16.05
N ALA A 521 10.28 -1.23 16.04
CA ALA A 521 9.44 -1.41 17.22
C ALA A 521 9.83 -2.64 18.08
N GLN A 522 10.38 -3.70 17.47
CA GLN A 522 10.95 -4.85 18.15
C GLN A 522 12.39 -4.59 18.65
N PHE A 523 13.11 -3.72 17.93
CA PHE A 523 14.49 -3.29 18.17
C PHE A 523 14.56 -1.83 18.64
N THR A 524 13.56 -1.29 19.35
CA THR A 524 13.66 0.01 20.05
C THR A 524 14.55 -0.11 21.28
N ASN A 525 15.70 -0.71 21.06
CA ASN A 525 16.87 -0.77 21.86
C ASN A 525 18.02 -0.88 20.82
N GLY A 526 18.21 0.14 19.98
CA GLY A 526 19.20 0.15 18.89
C GLY A 526 20.58 -0.36 19.32
N ASP A 527 21.46 -0.76 18.40
CA ASP A 527 22.68 -1.53 18.73
C ASP A 527 23.54 -0.95 19.86
N ILE A 528 23.54 0.36 20.10
CA ILE A 528 24.15 0.99 21.30
C ILE A 528 23.40 0.65 22.60
N LEU A 529 22.06 0.65 22.59
CA LEU A 529 21.19 0.29 23.70
C LEU A 529 21.14 -1.22 23.98
N HIS A 530 21.36 -2.07 22.96
CA HIS A 530 21.56 -3.53 23.14
C HIS A 530 23.02 -3.89 23.44
N MET A 531 23.97 -2.98 23.20
CA MET A 531 25.34 -3.17 23.60
C MET A 531 25.36 -3.27 25.12
N SER A 532 25.65 -4.46 25.63
CA SER A 532 25.94 -4.59 27.05
C SER A 532 27.06 -3.62 27.40
N ALA A 533 27.08 -3.11 28.63
CA ALA A 533 28.20 -2.32 29.14
C ALA A 533 29.55 -3.01 28.84
N GLN A 534 29.57 -4.34 28.80
CA GLN A 534 30.73 -5.14 28.42
C GLN A 534 31.09 -5.05 26.93
N GLU A 535 30.13 -5.14 26.01
CA GLU A 535 30.37 -4.98 24.56
C GLU A 535 30.82 -3.55 24.22
N TRP A 536 30.26 -2.54 24.90
CA TRP A 536 30.65 -1.13 24.76
C TRP A 536 32.07 -0.92 25.27
N LYS A 537 32.36 -1.45 26.46
CA LYS A 537 33.70 -1.46 27.03
C LYS A 537 34.70 -2.15 26.10
N THR A 538 34.38 -3.32 25.57
CA THR A 538 35.23 -4.06 24.61
C THR A 538 35.48 -3.26 23.33
N THR A 539 34.52 -2.46 22.90
CA THR A 539 34.62 -1.59 21.73
C THR A 539 35.50 -0.37 22.00
N VAL A 540 35.32 0.30 23.14
CA VAL A 540 36.18 1.41 23.60
C VAL A 540 37.62 0.93 23.84
N GLN A 541 37.80 -0.28 24.36
CA GLN A 541 39.11 -0.91 24.54
C GLN A 541 39.83 -1.13 23.20
N HIS A 542 39.09 -1.58 22.18
CA HIS A 542 39.62 -1.72 20.82
C HIS A 542 40.10 -0.38 20.25
N LEU A 543 39.31 0.69 20.42
CA LEU A 543 39.70 2.05 20.01
C LEU A 543 40.97 2.54 20.73
N ARG A 544 41.07 2.31 22.04
CA ARG A 544 42.25 2.70 22.83
C ARG A 544 43.52 1.99 22.36
N ALA A 545 43.45 0.68 22.11
CA ALA A 545 44.58 -0.09 21.59
C ALA A 545 44.95 0.35 20.17
N PHE A 546 43.97 0.55 19.29
CA PHE A 546 44.22 1.01 17.93
C PHE A 546 44.88 2.39 17.87
N LEU A 547 44.44 3.34 18.72
CA LEU A 547 45.02 4.67 18.81
C LEU A 547 46.50 4.64 19.20
N GLU A 548 46.91 3.75 20.11
CA GLU A 548 48.32 3.57 20.49
C GLU A 548 49.17 2.95 19.36
N ILE A 549 48.57 2.19 18.42
CA ILE A 549 49.25 1.65 17.23
C ILE A 549 49.50 2.75 16.20
N VAL A 550 48.51 3.61 15.93
CA VAL A 550 48.65 4.63 14.87
C VAL A 550 49.37 5.89 15.35
N LEU A 551 49.45 6.13 16.66
CA LEU A 551 50.17 7.26 17.23
C LEU A 551 51.67 7.21 16.88
N LYS A 552 52.16 8.28 16.26
CA LYS A 552 53.59 8.55 16.12
C LYS A 552 54.08 9.10 17.45
N ARG A 553 55.10 8.46 18.00
CA ARG A 553 55.81 8.98 19.16
C ARG A 553 57.14 9.50 18.68
N ASP A 554 57.46 10.76 19.01
CA ASP A 554 58.82 11.20 18.86
C ASP A 554 59.69 10.36 19.80
N ASP A 555 60.68 9.67 19.24
CA ASP A 555 61.71 8.95 19.98
C ASP A 555 62.59 9.96 20.75
N ALA A 556 62.05 10.56 21.82
CA ALA A 556 62.81 11.14 22.94
C ALA A 556 61.90 11.82 23.97
N ALA A 557 61.84 11.22 25.17
CA ALA A 557 61.99 11.92 26.43
C ALA A 557 61.09 13.14 26.73
N THR A 558 59.76 12.99 26.71
CA THR A 558 58.92 13.84 27.58
C THR A 558 57.64 13.09 27.97
N PHE A 559 57.41 12.95 29.28
CA PHE A 559 56.29 12.26 29.97
C PHE A 559 56.50 10.79 30.41
N SER A 560 56.91 10.69 31.68
CA SER A 560 56.66 9.65 32.69
C SER A 560 57.42 8.30 32.67
N ARG A 561 57.79 7.89 33.88
CA ARG A 561 58.74 6.83 34.25
C ARG A 561 58.02 5.48 34.41
N THR A 562 57.83 4.78 33.30
CA THR A 562 57.76 3.30 33.13
C THR A 562 56.98 3.03 31.85
N ARG A 563 57.67 2.86 30.71
CA ARG A 563 57.01 2.34 29.50
C ARG A 563 57.93 1.35 28.79
N SER A 564 57.34 0.26 28.31
CA SER A 564 57.98 -0.80 27.53
C SER A 564 58.38 -0.28 26.14
N VAL A 565 59.51 -0.76 25.60
CA VAL A 565 60.00 -0.39 24.26
C VAL A 565 58.97 -0.80 23.21
N ARG A 566 58.61 0.12 22.31
CA ARG A 566 57.65 -0.15 21.22
C ARG A 566 58.18 -1.23 20.27
N PRO A 567 57.43 -2.30 20.00
CA PRO A 567 57.80 -3.32 19.02
C PRO A 567 57.75 -2.81 17.57
N SER A 568 58.58 -3.39 16.68
CA SER A 568 58.55 -3.09 15.24
C SER A 568 57.22 -3.51 14.59
N ALA A 569 56.80 -2.78 13.56
CA ALA A 569 55.66 -3.14 12.72
C ALA A 569 55.84 -4.51 12.00
N ASP A 570 57.09 -4.98 11.86
CA ASP A 570 57.41 -6.32 11.34
C ASP A 570 57.00 -7.46 12.28
N ASN A 571 56.69 -7.13 13.55
CA ASN A 571 56.11 -8.05 14.52
C ASN A 571 54.75 -7.50 15.03
N PRO A 572 53.70 -7.57 14.19
CA PRO A 572 52.40 -6.97 14.45
C PRO A 572 51.70 -7.55 15.69
N ASP A 573 51.91 -8.82 15.98
CA ASP A 573 51.41 -9.48 17.18
C ASP A 573 51.98 -8.83 18.46
N ALA A 574 53.30 -8.64 18.53
CA ALA A 574 53.94 -7.97 19.67
C ALA A 574 53.53 -6.49 19.77
N LEU A 575 53.35 -5.81 18.64
CA LEU A 575 52.93 -4.41 18.59
C LEU A 575 51.50 -4.22 19.10
N VAL A 576 50.57 -5.12 18.78
CA VAL A 576 49.19 -5.09 19.30
C VAL A 576 49.16 -5.35 20.80
N ASP A 577 49.92 -6.33 21.30
CA ASP A 577 50.00 -6.63 22.73
C ASP A 577 50.60 -5.45 23.52
N TRP A 578 51.65 -4.82 22.97
CA TRP A 578 52.20 -3.58 23.51
C TRP A 578 51.15 -2.46 23.55
N ALA A 579 50.40 -2.26 22.47
CA ALA A 579 49.39 -1.21 22.41
C ALA A 579 48.28 -1.36 23.45
N CYS A 580 47.88 -2.60 23.75
CA CYS A 580 46.94 -2.90 24.84
C CYS A 580 47.49 -2.53 26.22
N GLN A 581 48.77 -2.84 26.48
CA GLN A 581 49.45 -2.44 27.71
C GLN A 581 49.51 -0.91 27.85
N GLN A 582 49.88 -0.22 26.77
CA GLN A 582 49.97 1.23 26.72
C GLN A 582 48.62 1.92 26.96
N ALA A 583 47.57 1.38 26.36
CA ALA A 583 46.20 1.84 26.54
C ALA A 583 45.72 1.65 27.99
N SER A 584 46.08 0.53 28.63
CA SER A 584 45.76 0.25 30.04
C SER A 584 46.44 1.24 30.99
N GLU A 585 47.73 1.52 30.78
CA GLU A 585 48.48 2.51 31.57
C GLU A 585 47.86 3.91 31.47
N ARG A 586 47.39 4.28 30.27
CA ARG A 586 46.78 5.59 30.04
C ARG A 586 45.40 5.70 30.66
N ALA A 587 44.55 4.70 30.47
CA ALA A 587 43.23 4.64 31.11
C ALA A 587 43.34 4.75 32.64
N ALA A 588 44.37 4.14 33.23
CA ALA A 588 44.63 4.27 34.67
C ALA A 588 45.13 5.67 35.10
N ALA A 589 45.82 6.41 34.22
CA ALA A 589 46.30 7.76 34.50
C ALA A 589 45.19 8.81 34.38
N ASP A 590 44.19 8.56 33.53
CA ASP A 590 43.04 9.45 33.29
C ASP A 590 41.89 9.23 34.29
N ALA A 591 41.95 8.17 35.11
CA ALA A 591 40.96 7.89 36.15
C ALA A 591 41.07 8.93 37.30
N PRO A 592 39.94 9.42 37.85
CA PRO A 592 39.97 10.36 38.98
C PRO A 592 40.69 9.73 40.18
N ALA A 593 41.51 10.52 40.88
CA ALA A 593 42.27 10.06 42.04
C ALA A 593 41.31 9.49 43.10
N GLN A 594 41.23 8.16 43.21
CA GLN A 594 40.43 7.51 44.23
C GLN A 594 41.01 7.81 45.62
N THR A 595 40.25 8.52 46.43
CA THR A 595 40.48 8.59 47.87
C THR A 595 39.93 7.32 48.50
N ASP A 596 40.84 6.41 48.84
CA ASP A 596 40.75 5.27 49.76
C ASP A 596 39.46 4.42 49.84
N ALA A 597 39.72 3.11 49.76
CA ALA A 597 38.92 1.97 50.22
C ALA A 597 37.96 1.31 49.22
N GLY A 598 38.55 0.43 48.39
CA GLY A 598 37.87 -0.63 47.66
C GLY A 598 38.73 -1.06 46.48
N GLY A 599 39.42 -2.20 46.59
CA GLY A 599 40.31 -2.70 45.54
C GLY A 599 39.53 -3.20 44.32
N ASP A 600 39.06 -2.29 43.48
CA ASP A 600 38.70 -2.62 42.11
C ASP A 600 39.97 -2.73 41.27
N ALA A 601 40.07 -3.82 40.51
CA ALA A 601 41.19 -4.07 39.63
C ALA A 601 41.33 -2.92 38.62
N GLN A 602 42.56 -2.44 38.45
CA GLN A 602 42.94 -1.43 37.47
C GLN A 602 42.40 -1.84 36.08
N GLU A 603 41.74 -0.93 35.35
CA GLU A 603 41.04 -1.29 34.11
C GLU A 603 42.03 -1.75 33.03
N GLU A 604 42.12 -3.06 32.83
CA GLU A 604 42.94 -3.69 31.79
C GLU A 604 42.25 -3.58 30.43
N VAL A 605 42.95 -3.05 29.43
CA VAL A 605 42.50 -2.97 28.05
C VAL A 605 42.81 -4.30 27.37
N THR A 606 41.77 -5.09 27.12
CA THR A 606 41.87 -6.41 26.48
C THR A 606 41.12 -6.43 25.16
N LEU A 607 41.66 -7.12 24.16
CA LEU A 607 41.00 -7.32 22.87
C LEU A 607 40.42 -8.74 22.78
N THR A 608 39.33 -8.90 22.03
CA THR A 608 38.88 -10.25 21.63
C THR A 608 39.84 -10.85 20.60
N ASP A 609 39.82 -12.18 20.44
CA ASP A 609 40.67 -12.86 19.46
C ASP A 609 40.46 -12.32 18.03
N ALA A 610 39.21 -12.06 17.66
CA ALA A 610 38.85 -11.49 16.36
C ALA A 610 39.34 -10.04 16.18
N GLN A 611 39.25 -9.22 17.23
CA GLN A 611 39.76 -7.85 17.23
C GLN A 611 41.29 -7.83 17.10
N ARG A 612 41.97 -8.71 17.84
CA ARG A 612 43.43 -8.87 17.78
C ARG A 612 43.84 -9.32 16.38
N GLU A 613 43.17 -10.33 15.81
CA GLU A 613 43.42 -10.81 14.45
C GLU A 613 43.21 -9.71 13.40
N SER A 614 42.16 -8.90 13.55
CA SER A 614 41.88 -7.76 12.67
C SER A 614 43.00 -6.72 12.68
N LEU A 615 43.45 -6.28 13.87
CA LEU A 615 44.54 -5.32 13.99
C LEU A 615 45.86 -5.87 13.42
N VAL A 616 46.17 -7.13 13.72
CA VAL A 616 47.37 -7.80 13.21
C VAL A 616 47.32 -7.92 11.69
N LYS A 617 46.17 -8.30 11.12
CA LYS A 617 45.98 -8.40 9.66
C LYS A 617 46.10 -7.04 8.99
N GLY A 618 45.48 -6.01 9.56
CA GLY A 618 45.53 -4.66 9.00
C GLY A 618 46.93 -4.06 8.99
N ILE A 619 47.77 -4.37 10.00
CA ILE A 619 49.19 -4.00 9.98
C ILE A 619 49.94 -4.78 8.89
N LYS A 620 49.66 -6.08 8.72
CA LYS A 620 50.31 -6.94 7.71
C LYS A 620 49.97 -6.56 6.27
N ASP A 621 48.72 -6.17 6.01
CA ASP A 621 48.25 -5.81 4.67
C ASP A 621 48.39 -4.32 4.33
N GLY A 622 48.87 -3.51 5.30
CA GLY A 622 49.15 -2.09 5.13
C GLY A 622 47.92 -1.18 5.22
N SER A 623 46.74 -1.71 5.54
CA SER A 623 45.53 -0.92 5.80
C SER A 623 45.57 -0.16 7.15
N ILE A 624 46.40 -0.63 8.09
CA ILE A 624 46.78 0.06 9.32
C ILE A 624 48.26 0.42 9.19
N VAL A 625 48.56 1.71 9.14
CA VAL A 625 49.94 2.22 9.10
C VAL A 625 50.30 2.68 10.52
N PRO A 626 51.14 1.92 11.26
CA PRO A 626 51.65 2.39 12.54
C PRO A 626 52.32 3.76 12.40
N GLU A 627 52.19 4.62 13.40
CA GLU A 627 52.80 5.96 13.41
C GLU A 627 52.28 6.93 12.33
N SER A 628 51.11 6.65 11.78
CA SER A 628 50.44 7.54 10.82
C SER A 628 49.82 8.80 11.44
N LEU A 629 49.62 8.85 12.76
CA LEU A 629 49.09 10.01 13.49
C LEU A 629 50.24 10.79 14.16
N ASP A 630 50.69 11.87 13.54
CA ASP A 630 51.84 12.67 13.99
C ASP A 630 51.52 14.03 14.60
N ASP A 631 50.24 14.41 14.59
CA ASP A 631 49.77 15.67 15.17
C ASP A 631 49.43 15.50 16.66
N ALA A 632 50.27 16.07 17.53
CA ALA A 632 50.15 15.92 18.98
C ALA A 632 48.84 16.49 19.56
N ASN A 633 48.29 17.56 18.95
CA ASN A 633 47.02 18.16 19.36
C ASN A 633 45.84 17.23 19.02
N THR A 634 45.79 16.75 17.77
CA THR A 634 44.80 15.77 17.30
C THR A 634 44.86 14.48 18.12
N ALA A 635 46.06 14.00 18.44
CA ALA A 635 46.25 12.85 19.32
C ALA A 635 45.69 13.11 20.73
N GLY A 636 45.98 14.28 21.31
CA GLY A 636 45.46 14.68 22.62
C GLY A 636 43.93 14.72 22.68
N GLU A 637 43.29 15.27 21.66
CA GLU A 637 41.83 15.34 21.56
C GLU A 637 41.20 13.94 21.35
N LEU A 638 41.81 13.06 20.56
CA LEU A 638 41.36 11.67 20.41
C LEU A 638 41.47 10.86 21.72
N PHE A 639 42.49 11.13 22.54
CA PHE A 639 42.58 10.54 23.88
C PHE A 639 41.49 11.05 24.82
N ALA A 640 41.15 12.34 24.75
CA ALA A 640 40.04 12.91 25.52
C ALA A 640 38.69 12.29 25.11
N ILE A 641 38.45 12.13 23.80
CA ILE A 641 37.25 11.46 23.26
C ILE A 641 37.17 10.01 23.74
N ASN A 642 38.26 9.24 23.67
CA ASN A 642 38.29 7.86 24.19
C ASN A 642 38.03 7.75 25.70
N SER A 643 38.41 8.77 26.46
CA SER A 643 38.15 8.83 27.90
C SER A 643 36.67 9.12 28.17
N ALA A 644 36.10 10.08 27.46
CA ALA A 644 34.69 10.43 27.56
C ALA A 644 33.74 9.30 27.08
N LEU A 645 34.11 8.56 26.02
CA LEU A 645 33.39 7.36 25.58
C LEU A 645 33.41 6.27 26.66
N GLY A 646 34.53 6.13 27.38
CA GLY A 646 34.65 5.22 28.51
C GLY A 646 33.74 5.60 29.68
N SER A 647 33.56 6.90 29.95
CA SER A 647 32.69 7.39 31.03
C SER A 647 31.19 7.24 30.75
N LEU A 648 30.81 6.99 29.49
CA LEU A 648 29.41 6.69 29.12
C LEU A 648 29.01 5.24 29.42
N THR A 649 29.97 4.35 29.67
CA THR A 649 29.71 2.91 29.91
C THR A 649 28.63 2.64 30.96
N PRO A 650 28.62 3.31 32.13
CA PRO A 650 27.61 3.08 33.16
C PRO A 650 26.22 3.62 32.81
N GLN A 651 26.12 4.58 31.88
CA GLN A 651 24.86 5.23 31.50
C GLN A 651 24.07 4.42 30.47
N LEU A 652 24.68 3.38 29.87
CA LEU A 652 24.03 2.47 28.93
C LEU A 652 23.02 1.53 29.61
N ASP A 653 23.29 1.14 30.86
CA ASP A 653 22.45 0.19 31.61
C ASP A 653 21.12 0.80 32.10
N GLU A 654 21.00 2.15 32.14
CA GLU A 654 19.83 2.86 32.68
C GLU A 654 18.74 3.21 31.64
N ARG A 655 18.88 2.72 30.40
CA ARG A 655 18.17 3.20 29.18
C ARG A 655 18.57 4.64 28.88
N ALA A 656 19.44 4.80 27.89
CA ALA A 656 20.00 6.07 27.43
C ALA A 656 19.07 7.29 27.62
N SER A 657 19.51 8.21 28.48
CA SER A 657 18.81 9.45 28.82
C SER A 657 19.16 10.59 27.87
N GLU A 658 18.47 11.72 27.98
CA GLU A 658 18.81 12.94 27.25
C GLU A 658 20.25 13.40 27.57
N GLU A 659 20.72 13.20 28.81
CA GLU A 659 22.11 13.51 29.18
C GLU A 659 23.14 12.61 28.48
N PHE A 660 22.81 11.33 28.26
CA PHE A 660 23.67 10.42 27.48
C PHE A 660 23.78 10.90 26.02
N VAL A 661 22.67 11.32 25.42
CA VAL A 661 22.61 11.81 24.04
C VAL A 661 23.40 13.11 23.87
N ASP A 662 23.28 14.02 24.82
CA ASP A 662 24.04 15.27 24.81
C ASP A 662 25.54 15.00 24.93
N ALA A 663 25.95 14.19 25.89
CA ALA A 663 27.35 13.84 26.09
C ALA A 663 27.93 13.11 24.85
N TYR A 664 27.19 12.14 24.28
CA TYR A 664 27.57 11.44 23.06
C TYR A 664 27.66 12.38 21.85
N GLY A 665 26.71 13.29 21.70
CA GLY A 665 26.67 14.27 20.64
C GLY A 665 27.81 15.30 20.70
N ASP A 666 28.20 15.72 21.90
CA ASP A 666 29.32 16.63 22.11
C ASP A 666 30.66 15.97 21.72
N MET A 667 30.83 14.68 22.01
CA MET A 667 32.00 13.91 21.55
C MET A 667 32.05 13.77 20.02
N LEU A 668 30.90 13.58 19.37
CA LEU A 668 30.82 13.52 17.90
C LEU A 668 31.21 14.87 17.27
N ALA A 669 30.77 15.99 17.86
CA ALA A 669 31.12 17.33 17.41
C ALA A 669 32.63 17.58 17.55
N ALA A 670 33.22 17.18 18.68
CA ALA A 670 34.67 17.28 18.92
C ALA A 670 35.49 16.45 17.91
N LEU A 671 35.08 15.21 17.64
CA LEU A 671 35.75 14.36 16.65
C LEU A 671 35.69 14.95 15.24
N THR A 672 34.55 15.49 14.84
CA THR A 672 34.34 16.05 13.49
C THR A 672 35.16 17.32 13.23
N ALA A 673 35.48 18.06 14.30
CA ALA A 673 36.29 19.27 14.22
C ALA A 673 37.80 19.02 14.04
N LEU A 674 38.26 17.76 14.13
CA LEU A 674 39.67 17.41 14.06
C LEU A 674 40.24 17.54 12.63
N PRO A 675 41.31 18.33 12.42
CA PRO A 675 41.79 18.65 11.08
C PRO A 675 42.66 17.57 10.41
N LYS A 676 43.19 16.57 11.16
CA LYS A 676 44.20 15.61 10.67
C LYS A 676 44.11 14.20 11.29
N VAL A 677 43.02 13.48 11.03
CA VAL A 677 42.83 12.09 11.50
C VAL A 677 43.15 11.11 10.35
N PRO A 678 44.00 10.06 10.55
CA PRO A 678 44.22 9.01 9.56
C PRO A 678 42.92 8.36 9.09
N GLU A 679 42.80 8.06 7.80
CA GLU A 679 41.54 7.60 7.19
C GLU A 679 41.00 6.29 7.79
N SER A 680 41.88 5.36 8.20
CA SER A 680 41.48 4.12 8.89
C SER A 680 40.93 4.38 10.30
N LEU A 681 41.51 5.36 11.02
CA LEU A 681 41.04 5.82 12.33
C LEU A 681 39.72 6.57 12.21
N LYS A 682 39.62 7.45 11.22
CA LYS A 682 38.38 8.14 10.87
C LYS A 682 37.27 7.14 10.55
N LYS A 683 37.52 6.13 9.69
CA LYS A 683 36.54 5.07 9.38
C LYS A 683 36.13 4.23 10.59
N LEU A 684 37.04 3.94 11.52
CA LEU A 684 36.75 3.13 12.71
C LEU A 684 35.88 3.90 13.71
N TYR A 685 36.22 5.16 14.00
CA TYR A 685 35.36 6.04 14.81
C TYR A 685 34.05 6.36 14.10
N GLU A 686 34.05 6.59 12.78
CA GLU A 686 32.84 6.73 11.97
C GLU A 686 32.00 5.45 12.01
N THR A 687 32.56 4.25 12.03
CA THR A 687 31.79 3.00 12.13
C THR A 687 31.09 2.88 13.49
N LEU A 688 31.69 3.41 14.55
CA LEU A 688 31.14 3.41 15.91
C LEU A 688 30.18 4.58 16.19
N LEU A 689 30.35 5.69 15.46
CA LEU A 689 29.62 6.94 15.70
C LEU A 689 28.61 7.30 14.59
N LYS A 690 28.71 6.73 13.38
CA LYS A 690 27.70 6.88 12.31
C LYS A 690 26.42 6.11 12.57
N LEU A 691 26.41 5.16 13.51
CA LEU A 691 25.17 4.49 13.89
C LEU A 691 24.19 5.44 14.61
N ALA A 692 24.65 6.62 15.08
CA ALA A 692 23.76 7.55 15.75
C ALA A 692 24.32 8.99 15.75
N SER A 693 23.98 9.84 14.76
CA SER A 693 24.22 11.28 14.93
C SER A 693 23.40 11.80 16.13
N LYS A 694 23.84 12.88 16.80
CA LYS A 694 23.08 13.48 17.93
C LYS A 694 21.61 13.70 17.55
N GLN A 695 21.38 14.30 16.39
CA GLN A 695 20.04 14.54 15.85
C GLN A 695 19.27 13.24 15.61
N ASN A 696 19.92 12.22 15.05
CA ASN A 696 19.29 10.94 14.77
C ASN A 696 18.90 10.19 16.07
N MET A 697 19.74 10.27 17.10
CA MET A 697 19.43 9.75 18.44
C MET A 697 18.24 10.48 19.05
N GLN A 698 18.24 11.82 19.03
CA GLN A 698 17.12 12.63 19.52
C GLN A 698 15.81 12.27 18.83
N ALA A 699 15.81 12.10 17.50
CA ALA A 699 14.65 11.65 16.74
C ALA A 699 14.20 10.24 17.10
N PHE A 700 15.15 9.31 17.29
CA PHE A 700 14.83 7.98 17.79
C PHE A 700 14.16 8.03 19.18
N PHE A 701 14.70 8.81 20.13
CA PHE A 701 14.09 8.98 21.47
C PHE A 701 12.71 9.62 21.41
N LYS A 702 12.50 10.64 20.55
CA LYS A 702 11.19 11.22 20.26
C LYS A 702 10.18 10.19 19.76
N SER A 703 10.65 9.18 19.04
CA SER A 703 9.80 8.10 18.52
C SER A 703 9.40 7.06 19.59
N LEU A 704 10.23 6.85 20.62
CA LEU A 704 10.04 5.77 21.60
C LEU A 704 8.69 5.79 22.34
N PRO A 705 8.16 6.93 22.83
CA PRO A 705 6.87 6.95 23.54
C PRO A 705 5.71 6.45 22.68
N TYR A 706 5.77 6.69 21.37
CA TYR A 706 4.77 6.25 20.41
C TYR A 706 4.95 4.78 20.06
N LEU A 707 6.18 4.36 19.77
CA LEU A 707 6.51 2.96 19.45
C LEU A 707 6.17 2.02 20.61
N ALA A 708 6.45 2.42 21.85
CA ALA A 708 6.17 1.62 23.04
C ALA A 708 4.67 1.37 23.30
N LYS A 709 3.79 2.23 22.77
CA LYS A 709 2.33 2.11 22.89
C LYS A 709 1.66 1.63 21.61
N SER A 710 2.45 1.39 20.56
CA SER A 710 1.94 1.03 19.24
C SER A 710 1.13 -0.27 19.27
N LYS A 711 0.04 -0.27 18.51
CA LYS A 711 -0.77 -1.46 18.24
C LYS A 711 -0.75 -1.74 16.75
N ARG A 712 -0.52 -3.00 16.39
CA ARG A 712 -0.45 -3.46 14.99
C ARG A 712 -1.83 -3.61 14.39
N GLY A 713 -1.88 -3.47 13.08
CA GLY A 713 -3.11 -3.52 12.30
C GLY A 713 -3.71 -2.13 12.11
N PHE A 714 -4.45 -1.95 11.02
CA PHE A 714 -5.14 -0.69 10.77
C PHE A 714 -6.18 -0.37 11.85
N ASN A 715 -6.53 0.91 11.94
CA ASN A 715 -7.70 1.39 12.64
C ASN A 715 -8.83 1.66 11.64
N LEU A 716 -10.07 1.43 12.08
CA LEU A 716 -11.29 1.81 11.38
C LEU A 716 -12.16 2.60 12.34
N PHE A 717 -12.65 3.76 11.91
CA PHE A 717 -13.50 4.64 12.69
C PHE A 717 -14.84 4.85 12.01
N GLU A 718 -15.89 4.95 12.79
CA GLU A 718 -17.21 5.44 12.41
C GLU A 718 -17.32 6.91 12.86
N ILE A 719 -17.77 7.77 11.96
CA ILE A 719 -17.96 9.20 12.17
C ILE A 719 -19.45 9.49 11.97
N SER A 720 -20.02 10.21 12.93
CA SER A 720 -21.41 10.65 12.88
C SER A 720 -21.57 12.09 13.34
N GLU A 721 -22.59 12.75 12.80
CA GLU A 721 -22.99 14.09 13.19
C GLU A 721 -24.31 14.03 13.96
N ASP A 722 -24.41 14.78 15.05
CA ASP A 722 -25.67 15.02 15.74
C ASP A 722 -26.47 16.16 15.10
N ALA A 723 -27.72 16.35 15.54
CA ALA A 723 -28.61 17.38 14.99
C ALA A 723 -28.14 18.83 15.26
N GLN A 724 -27.15 19.02 16.13
CA GLN A 724 -26.54 20.31 16.43
C GLN A 724 -25.20 20.50 15.69
N GLY A 725 -24.80 19.55 14.84
CA GLY A 725 -23.54 19.56 14.10
C GLY A 725 -22.34 19.06 14.92
N GLY A 726 -22.55 18.50 16.11
CA GLY A 726 -21.49 17.87 16.89
C GLY A 726 -21.01 16.58 16.24
N VAL A 727 -19.70 16.39 16.13
CA VAL A 727 -19.11 15.20 15.53
C VAL A 727 -18.71 14.20 16.61
N LYS A 728 -19.09 12.94 16.42
CA LYS A 728 -18.66 11.80 17.23
C LYS A 728 -17.81 10.86 16.38
N VAL A 729 -16.67 10.45 16.92
CA VAL A 729 -15.75 9.48 16.33
C VAL A 729 -15.69 8.24 17.22
N GLU A 730 -15.99 7.07 16.67
CA GLU A 730 -16.01 5.80 17.39
C GLU A 730 -15.13 4.76 16.71
N THR A 731 -14.37 4.00 17.50
CA THR A 731 -13.49 2.95 16.98
C THR A 731 -14.30 1.71 16.62
N VAL A 732 -14.29 1.34 15.34
CA VAL A 732 -14.87 0.09 14.82
C VAL A 732 -13.86 -1.05 14.95
N ALA A 733 -12.59 -0.79 14.63
CA ALA A 733 -11.49 -1.76 14.76
C ALA A 733 -10.16 -1.06 15.07
N ASP A 734 -9.27 -1.75 15.79
CA ASP A 734 -7.95 -1.23 16.16
C ASP A 734 -6.81 -2.26 16.10
N ASP A 735 -7.06 -3.40 15.47
CA ASP A 735 -6.14 -4.54 15.41
C ASP A 735 -6.11 -5.23 14.04
N GLY A 736 -6.50 -4.51 12.97
CA GLY A 736 -6.49 -5.05 11.60
C GLY A 736 -7.43 -6.24 11.39
N PHE A 737 -8.56 -6.26 12.11
CA PHE A 737 -9.49 -7.38 12.21
C PHE A 737 -8.85 -8.66 12.79
N GLY A 738 -7.94 -8.49 13.75
CA GLY A 738 -7.19 -9.57 14.39
C GLY A 738 -5.96 -10.07 13.60
N ASP A 739 -5.77 -9.59 12.37
CA ASP A 739 -4.55 -9.84 11.59
C ASP A 739 -3.59 -8.64 11.70
N PRO A 740 -2.48 -8.77 12.45
CA PRO A 740 -1.54 -7.67 12.64
C PRO A 740 -0.80 -7.26 11.36
N PHE A 741 -0.87 -8.05 10.29
CA PHE A 741 -0.24 -7.74 9.00
C PHE A 741 -1.14 -6.95 8.05
N ASN A 742 -2.46 -6.88 8.34
CA ASN A 742 -3.35 -5.93 7.71
C ASN A 742 -3.04 -4.53 8.22
N HIS A 743 -1.99 -3.92 7.68
CA HIS A 743 -1.52 -2.62 8.13
C HIS A 743 -2.43 -1.47 7.67
N GLY A 744 -3.38 -1.74 6.78
CA GLY A 744 -4.25 -0.73 6.20
C GLY A 744 -5.53 -1.31 5.65
N LEU A 745 -6.49 -0.43 5.38
CA LEU A 745 -7.72 -0.76 4.67
C LEU A 745 -7.91 0.28 3.56
N ARG A 746 -8.00 -0.19 2.32
CA ARG A 746 -7.72 0.60 1.11
C ARG A 746 -8.86 0.70 0.12
N ILE A 747 -9.92 -0.07 0.29
CA ILE A 747 -11.18 0.12 -0.44
C ILE A 747 -12.37 -0.08 0.48
N PHE A 748 -13.43 0.69 0.21
CA PHE A 748 -14.80 0.44 0.61
C PHE A 748 -15.62 0.41 -0.67
N SER A 749 -16.55 -0.52 -0.80
CA SER A 749 -17.45 -0.59 -1.94
C SER A 749 -18.80 -1.10 -1.46
N ASN A 750 -19.79 -0.20 -1.50
CA ASN A 750 -21.17 -0.55 -1.19
C ASN A 750 -21.76 -1.34 -2.36
N THR A 751 -22.34 -2.48 -2.07
CA THR A 751 -23.32 -3.15 -2.92
C THR A 751 -24.70 -2.99 -2.29
N ASP A 752 -25.70 -3.50 -2.99
CA ASP A 752 -27.09 -3.52 -2.55
C ASP A 752 -27.31 -4.14 -1.16
N ASP A 753 -26.62 -5.25 -0.87
CA ASP A 753 -26.84 -6.04 0.33
C ASP A 753 -25.64 -6.10 1.29
N TYR A 754 -24.46 -5.69 0.82
CA TYR A 754 -23.22 -5.73 1.59
C TYR A 754 -22.35 -4.51 1.32
N MET A 755 -21.53 -4.11 2.28
CA MET A 755 -20.32 -3.34 2.01
C MET A 755 -19.12 -4.28 1.98
N LEU A 756 -18.39 -4.28 0.86
CA LEU A 756 -17.10 -4.96 0.76
C LEU A 756 -15.98 -3.98 1.10
N ILE A 757 -15.01 -4.45 1.88
CA ILE A 757 -13.80 -3.73 2.24
C ILE A 757 -12.58 -4.59 1.95
N GLY A 758 -11.48 -3.94 1.56
CA GLY A 758 -10.26 -4.62 1.16
C GLY A 758 -9.04 -4.08 1.88
N THR A 759 -8.16 -4.97 2.32
CA THR A 759 -7.01 -4.63 3.17
C THR A 759 -5.76 -4.28 2.35
N ALA A 760 -4.82 -3.62 3.00
CA ALA A 760 -3.45 -3.48 2.54
C ALA A 760 -2.55 -4.36 3.41
N ASN A 761 -1.92 -5.36 2.79
CA ASN A 761 -1.08 -6.33 3.49
C ASN A 761 0.09 -6.78 2.58
N PRO A 762 1.28 -6.14 2.70
CA PRO A 762 2.45 -6.46 1.89
C PRO A 762 3.18 -7.73 2.36
N PHE A 763 2.68 -8.40 3.39
CA PHE A 763 3.27 -9.63 3.93
C PHE A 763 2.57 -10.85 3.36
N TYR A 764 1.24 -10.85 3.38
CA TYR A 764 0.43 -12.03 3.09
C TYR A 764 -0.54 -11.86 1.92
N GLY A 765 -0.62 -10.67 1.31
CA GLY A 765 -1.62 -10.37 0.28
C GLY A 765 -2.88 -9.76 0.88
N THR A 766 -3.59 -8.97 0.07
CA THR A 766 -4.83 -8.31 0.45
C THR A 766 -5.89 -9.32 0.84
N GLN A 767 -6.72 -8.96 1.81
CA GLN A 767 -7.89 -9.71 2.22
C GLN A 767 -9.14 -8.91 1.87
N LEU A 768 -10.18 -9.60 1.42
CA LEU A 768 -11.51 -9.03 1.24
C LEU A 768 -12.38 -9.43 2.42
N TRP A 769 -13.09 -8.44 2.96
CA TRP A 769 -14.06 -8.63 4.03
C TRP A 769 -15.40 -8.02 3.60
N ARG A 770 -16.52 -8.63 3.97
CA ARG A 770 -17.86 -8.07 3.76
C ARG A 770 -18.57 -7.81 5.07
N VAL A 771 -19.48 -6.85 5.10
CA VAL A 771 -20.45 -6.65 6.19
C VAL A 771 -21.83 -6.52 5.57
N ALA A 772 -22.83 -7.18 6.16
CA ALA A 772 -24.19 -7.10 5.68
C ALA A 772 -24.76 -5.71 5.95
N ASN A 773 -25.52 -5.19 4.98
CA ASN A 773 -26.27 -3.96 5.12
C ASN A 773 -27.43 -4.18 6.09
N THR A 774 -27.86 -3.10 6.74
CA THR A 774 -29.08 -3.02 7.54
C THR A 774 -30.18 -2.23 6.83
N LEU A 775 -29.82 -1.47 5.79
CA LEU A 775 -30.70 -0.67 4.95
C LEU A 775 -30.51 -1.07 3.48
N PHE A 776 -31.61 -1.17 2.74
CA PHE A 776 -31.59 -1.81 1.42
C PHE A 776 -32.25 -0.91 0.35
N PRO A 777 -31.73 -0.89 -0.89
CA PRO A 777 -32.34 -0.14 -1.98
C PRO A 777 -33.55 -0.87 -2.59
N VAL A 778 -34.41 -0.07 -3.22
CA VAL A 778 -35.51 -0.54 -4.07
C VAL A 778 -35.28 -0.01 -5.48
N HIS A 779 -34.96 -0.93 -6.39
CA HIS A 779 -34.75 -0.64 -7.79
C HIS A 779 -36.05 -0.82 -8.56
N VAL A 780 -36.50 0.26 -9.19
CA VAL A 780 -37.72 0.27 -10.00
C VAL A 780 -37.35 0.49 -11.46
N SER A 781 -37.73 -0.44 -12.32
CA SER A 781 -37.61 -0.33 -13.77
C SER A 781 -38.99 -0.36 -14.44
N THR A 782 -39.04 -0.03 -15.72
CA THR A 782 -40.26 -0.05 -16.53
C THR A 782 -39.98 -0.64 -17.90
N GLY A 783 -40.92 -1.43 -18.42
CA GLY A 783 -40.98 -1.75 -19.85
C GLY A 783 -41.50 -0.56 -20.68
N GLU A 784 -41.66 -0.77 -21.99
CA GLU A 784 -42.31 0.22 -22.87
C GLU A 784 -43.78 0.46 -22.46
N GLY A 785 -44.26 1.71 -22.57
CA GLY A 785 -45.68 2.04 -22.40
C GLY A 785 -46.08 2.65 -21.05
N GLY A 786 -45.13 3.17 -20.27
CA GLY A 786 -45.42 3.93 -19.07
C GLY A 786 -44.18 4.31 -18.27
N THR A 787 -44.42 4.86 -17.08
CA THR A 787 -43.39 5.23 -16.09
C THR A 787 -43.66 4.56 -14.74
N ALA A 788 -42.61 4.37 -13.95
CA ALA A 788 -42.66 3.67 -12.67
C ALA A 788 -41.79 4.36 -11.61
N SER A 789 -42.22 4.30 -10.35
CA SER A 789 -41.48 4.85 -9.20
C SER A 789 -41.86 4.15 -7.89
N ALA A 790 -41.07 4.37 -6.84
CA ALA A 790 -41.39 4.03 -5.46
C ALA A 790 -41.30 5.27 -4.58
N ASP A 791 -42.05 5.29 -3.48
CA ASP A 791 -41.96 6.35 -2.46
C ASP A 791 -40.63 6.34 -1.69
N LYS A 792 -39.97 5.16 -1.64
CA LYS A 792 -38.67 4.93 -1.00
C LYS A 792 -37.80 4.08 -1.92
N THR A 793 -36.60 4.55 -2.24
CA THR A 793 -35.70 3.90 -3.21
C THR A 793 -34.31 3.62 -2.66
N ALA A 794 -33.86 4.34 -1.63
CA ALA A 794 -32.55 4.17 -1.01
C ALA A 794 -32.70 4.00 0.51
N ASP A 795 -31.76 3.26 1.11
CA ASP A 795 -31.61 3.08 2.55
C ASP A 795 -32.93 2.68 3.28
N VAL A 796 -33.67 1.71 2.73
CA VAL A 796 -34.96 1.28 3.28
C VAL A 796 -34.76 0.17 4.32
N ALA A 797 -35.21 0.43 5.55
CA ALA A 797 -35.12 -0.54 6.64
C ALA A 797 -36.08 -1.74 6.44
N PRO A 798 -35.67 -2.97 6.82
CA PRO A 798 -36.55 -4.14 6.81
C PRO A 798 -37.86 -3.92 7.58
N GLY A 799 -38.96 -4.40 7.03
CA GLY A 799 -40.31 -4.24 7.55
C GLY A 799 -40.97 -2.88 7.25
N ALA A 800 -40.23 -1.90 6.71
CA ALA A 800 -40.83 -0.66 6.24
C ALA A 800 -41.76 -0.93 5.05
N THR A 801 -42.94 -0.30 5.04
CA THR A 801 -43.84 -0.35 3.87
C THR A 801 -43.29 0.55 2.76
N VAL A 802 -43.17 -0.01 1.55
CA VAL A 802 -42.82 0.68 0.32
C VAL A 802 -44.06 0.69 -0.58
N THR A 803 -44.34 1.82 -1.20
CA THR A 803 -45.47 2.03 -2.12
C THR A 803 -44.96 2.24 -3.53
N LEU A 804 -45.39 1.39 -4.46
CA LEU A 804 -45.04 1.48 -5.87
C LEU A 804 -46.10 2.25 -6.65
N THR A 805 -45.67 3.08 -7.60
CA THR A 805 -46.55 3.85 -8.50
C THR A 805 -46.18 3.57 -9.94
N ALA A 806 -47.15 3.15 -10.75
CA ALA A 806 -47.03 2.98 -12.19
C ALA A 806 -48.04 3.88 -12.92
N THR A 807 -47.57 4.64 -13.90
CA THR A 807 -48.40 5.53 -14.71
C THR A 807 -48.31 5.10 -16.17
N PRO A 808 -49.37 4.50 -16.75
CA PRO A 808 -49.38 4.12 -18.16
C PRO A 808 -49.33 5.34 -19.09
N ASP A 809 -48.64 5.19 -20.22
CA ASP A 809 -48.71 6.14 -21.33
C ASP A 809 -50.04 6.00 -22.08
N ASP A 810 -50.38 7.01 -22.90
CA ASP A 810 -51.56 6.98 -23.75
C ASP A 810 -51.56 5.73 -24.65
N GLY A 811 -52.67 4.98 -24.63
CA GLY A 811 -52.82 3.74 -25.38
C GLY A 811 -52.24 2.49 -24.69
N TYR A 812 -51.77 2.61 -23.45
CA TYR A 812 -51.33 1.49 -22.60
C TYR A 812 -52.15 1.41 -21.31
N ARG A 813 -52.18 0.22 -20.70
CA ARG A 813 -52.65 0.02 -19.33
C ARG A 813 -51.61 -0.71 -18.51
N PHE A 814 -51.61 -0.45 -17.20
CA PHE A 814 -50.74 -1.15 -16.27
C PHE A 814 -51.20 -2.62 -16.15
N ALA A 815 -50.31 -3.55 -16.50
CA ALA A 815 -50.57 -4.98 -16.46
C ALA A 815 -50.20 -5.60 -15.11
N GLY A 816 -49.23 -5.04 -14.39
CA GLY A 816 -48.81 -5.50 -13.07
C GLY A 816 -47.32 -5.27 -12.80
N TRP A 817 -46.91 -5.61 -11.58
CA TRP A 817 -45.51 -5.58 -11.17
C TRP A 817 -44.87 -6.96 -11.30
N LYS A 818 -43.66 -6.99 -11.85
CA LYS A 818 -42.80 -8.18 -11.86
C LYS A 818 -41.64 -7.97 -10.90
N VAL A 819 -41.52 -8.84 -9.90
CA VAL A 819 -40.38 -8.85 -8.98
C VAL A 819 -39.25 -9.64 -9.64
N ASN A 820 -38.20 -8.93 -10.06
CA ASN A 820 -37.05 -9.50 -10.74
C ASN A 820 -36.06 -10.13 -9.75
N GLN A 821 -35.86 -9.49 -8.59
CA GLN A 821 -34.98 -9.95 -7.52
C GLN A 821 -35.51 -9.46 -6.17
N GLY A 822 -35.10 -10.13 -5.10
CA GLY A 822 -35.49 -9.79 -3.72
C GLY A 822 -36.79 -10.42 -3.25
N GLY A 823 -37.53 -11.12 -4.12
CA GLY A 823 -38.66 -11.98 -3.70
C GLY A 823 -39.75 -11.28 -2.87
N ALA A 824 -39.86 -9.94 -2.98
CA ALA A 824 -40.90 -9.17 -2.33
C ALA A 824 -42.28 -9.64 -2.78
N VAL A 825 -43.25 -9.63 -1.87
CA VAL A 825 -44.65 -9.92 -2.20
C VAL A 825 -45.39 -8.60 -2.26
N ILE A 826 -45.76 -8.19 -3.47
CA ILE A 826 -46.49 -6.95 -3.72
C ILE A 826 -47.98 -7.20 -3.49
N ALA A 827 -48.57 -6.44 -2.58
CA ALA A 827 -49.99 -6.49 -2.25
C ALA A 827 -50.84 -5.75 -3.30
N ASP A 828 -52.15 -5.98 -3.26
CA ASP A 828 -53.12 -5.42 -4.22
C ASP A 828 -53.17 -3.88 -4.22
N ASP A 829 -52.72 -3.23 -3.14
CA ASP A 829 -52.60 -1.77 -3.02
C ASP A 829 -51.26 -1.22 -3.51
N ASN A 830 -50.49 -2.03 -4.27
CA ASN A 830 -49.16 -1.73 -4.78
C ASN A 830 -48.11 -1.48 -3.68
N THR A 831 -48.32 -2.04 -2.48
CA THR A 831 -47.33 -1.95 -1.40
C THR A 831 -46.61 -3.27 -1.15
N PHE A 832 -45.42 -3.21 -0.57
CA PHE A 832 -44.77 -4.38 0.02
C PHE A 832 -44.03 -4.00 1.31
N ALA A 833 -43.83 -4.98 2.19
CA ALA A 833 -42.95 -4.81 3.34
C ALA A 833 -41.51 -5.13 2.92
N MET A 834 -40.59 -4.19 3.16
CA MET A 834 -39.19 -4.32 2.76
C MET A 834 -38.56 -5.58 3.38
N PRO A 835 -38.00 -6.51 2.59
CA PRO A 835 -37.24 -7.63 3.12
C PRO A 835 -35.86 -7.17 3.62
N ALA A 836 -35.07 -8.10 4.18
CA ALA A 836 -33.70 -7.84 4.64
C ALA A 836 -32.66 -8.04 3.53
N HIS A 837 -32.99 -7.54 2.33
CA HIS A 837 -32.17 -7.54 1.12
C HIS A 837 -32.83 -6.63 0.07
N SER A 838 -32.08 -6.21 -0.96
CA SER A 838 -32.57 -5.31 -2.00
C SER A 838 -33.68 -5.92 -2.85
N VAL A 839 -34.52 -5.04 -3.40
CA VAL A 839 -35.69 -5.43 -4.19
C VAL A 839 -35.62 -4.80 -5.56
N TYR A 840 -35.75 -5.62 -6.60
CA TYR A 840 -35.83 -5.17 -7.98
C TYR A 840 -37.21 -5.47 -8.54
N VAL A 841 -37.93 -4.42 -8.94
CA VAL A 841 -39.30 -4.52 -9.46
C VAL A 841 -39.40 -3.82 -10.81
N GLU A 842 -40.18 -4.39 -11.71
CA GLU A 842 -40.42 -3.89 -13.06
C GLU A 842 -41.91 -3.67 -13.25
N ALA A 843 -42.29 -2.45 -13.66
CA ALA A 843 -43.64 -2.17 -14.11
C ALA A 843 -43.86 -2.73 -15.52
N GLN A 844 -44.90 -3.53 -15.69
CA GLN A 844 -45.31 -4.07 -16.98
C GLN A 844 -46.54 -3.35 -17.49
N PHE A 845 -46.49 -2.92 -18.74
CA PHE A 845 -47.59 -2.27 -19.44
C PHE A 845 -47.98 -3.09 -20.67
N GLU A 846 -49.25 -3.04 -21.03
CA GLU A 846 -49.76 -3.66 -22.26
C GLU A 846 -50.55 -2.65 -23.08
N ARG A 847 -50.42 -2.72 -24.41
CA ARG A 847 -51.20 -1.86 -25.30
C ARG A 847 -52.68 -2.17 -25.13
N ILE A 848 -53.49 -1.13 -25.05
CA ILE A 848 -54.94 -1.25 -25.12
C ILE A 848 -55.28 -1.46 -26.59
N ASP A 849 -55.60 -2.70 -26.96
CA ASP A 849 -56.12 -2.99 -28.30
C ASP A 849 -57.40 -2.17 -28.52
N ALA A 850 -57.40 -1.33 -29.56
CA ALA A 850 -58.62 -0.74 -30.06
C ALA A 850 -59.55 -1.88 -30.50
N ALA A 851 -60.78 -1.92 -29.98
CA ALA A 851 -61.78 -2.89 -30.38
C ALA A 851 -61.85 -2.95 -31.92
N PRO A 852 -62.02 -4.13 -32.54
CA PRO A 852 -62.20 -4.20 -33.98
C PRO A 852 -63.47 -3.44 -34.34
N ASP A 853 -63.33 -2.43 -35.20
CA ASP A 853 -64.47 -1.74 -35.79
C ASP A 853 -65.41 -2.80 -36.38
N THR A 854 -66.63 -2.82 -35.86
CA THR A 854 -67.75 -3.59 -36.41
C THR A 854 -67.87 -3.32 -37.92
N PRO A 855 -68.01 -4.36 -38.77
CA PRO A 855 -68.13 -4.17 -40.21
C PRO A 855 -69.51 -3.58 -40.55
N GLY A 856 -69.50 -2.34 -41.06
CA GLY A 856 -70.68 -1.63 -41.55
C GLY A 856 -70.48 -1.14 -42.98
N THR A 857 -71.11 -1.86 -43.92
CA THR A 857 -71.73 -1.42 -45.19
C THR A 857 -70.94 -0.51 -46.12
N GLY A 858 -70.64 -1.03 -47.32
CA GLY A 858 -69.84 -0.36 -48.34
C GLY A 858 -70.53 0.72 -49.16
N ASP A 859 -69.75 1.30 -50.06
CA ASP A 859 -70.21 1.89 -51.32
C ASP A 859 -69.04 1.93 -52.33
N GLU A 860 -69.42 2.07 -53.60
CA GLU A 860 -68.75 1.67 -54.85
C GLU A 860 -67.52 2.50 -55.32
N GLY A 861 -66.51 1.76 -55.84
CA GLY A 861 -65.60 2.00 -57.00
C GLY A 861 -65.03 3.39 -57.37
N PRO A 862 -64.37 3.52 -58.55
CA PRO A 862 -63.42 2.61 -59.22
C PRO A 862 -62.09 3.31 -59.57
N ASP A 863 -61.05 2.53 -59.94
CA ASP A 863 -60.22 2.74 -61.14
C ASP A 863 -58.84 2.06 -61.04
N SER A 864 -58.66 1.07 -61.92
CA SER A 864 -57.38 0.71 -62.54
C SER A 864 -57.12 1.69 -63.71
N PRO A 865 -55.90 1.86 -64.28
CA PRO A 865 -54.99 0.76 -64.63
C PRO A 865 -53.47 1.06 -64.60
N ALA A 866 -52.66 0.01 -64.73
CA ALA A 866 -51.64 -0.15 -65.79
C ALA A 866 -50.42 -0.96 -65.31
N ASP A 867 -50.37 -2.20 -65.79
CA ASP A 867 -49.14 -2.95 -66.15
C ASP A 867 -48.59 -2.35 -67.49
N PRO A 868 -47.38 -2.67 -68.04
CA PRO A 868 -46.74 -3.97 -67.93
C PRO A 868 -45.18 -4.05 -68.01
N ASP A 869 -44.74 -5.30 -67.89
CA ASP A 869 -43.66 -5.98 -68.64
C ASP A 869 -42.20 -5.92 -68.17
N GLY A 870 -41.61 -7.13 -68.05
CA GLY A 870 -40.15 -7.30 -68.08
C GLY A 870 -39.56 -8.66 -67.67
N ASN A 871 -40.05 -9.78 -68.23
CA ASN A 871 -39.39 -11.08 -68.52
C ASN A 871 -37.96 -11.35 -67.94
N ASP A 872 -37.71 -12.36 -67.12
CA ASP A 872 -37.66 -13.84 -67.35
C ASP A 872 -36.26 -14.41 -67.68
N THR A 873 -36.07 -15.65 -67.19
CA THR A 873 -35.04 -16.68 -67.44
C THR A 873 -33.74 -16.55 -66.62
N GLY A 874 -33.39 -17.47 -65.70
CA GLY A 874 -33.34 -18.94 -65.80
C GLY A 874 -31.89 -19.31 -66.17
N GLY A 875 -31.16 -20.25 -65.59
CA GLY A 875 -31.30 -21.28 -64.56
C GLY A 875 -30.00 -22.13 -64.64
N THR A 876 -29.90 -23.16 -63.79
CA THR A 876 -29.02 -24.36 -63.90
C THR A 876 -27.52 -24.28 -63.56
N GLU A 877 -27.18 -24.93 -62.44
CA GLU A 877 -26.02 -25.83 -62.21
C GLU A 877 -25.84 -26.87 -63.35
N PRO A 878 -24.69 -27.59 -63.55
CA PRO A 878 -23.90 -28.30 -62.50
C PRO A 878 -22.38 -28.57 -62.74
N GLY A 879 -21.70 -29.12 -61.72
CA GLY A 879 -20.82 -30.30 -61.90
C GLY A 879 -19.28 -30.16 -61.88
N SER A 880 -18.67 -30.52 -60.73
CA SER A 880 -17.50 -31.39 -60.46
C SER A 880 -16.31 -31.55 -61.44
N THR A 881 -15.07 -31.48 -60.92
CA THR A 881 -14.07 -32.60 -60.83
C THR A 881 -12.75 -32.09 -60.18
N GLY A 882 -12.30 -32.70 -59.07
CA GLY A 882 -11.10 -33.58 -58.98
C GLY A 882 -9.88 -32.82 -58.40
N SER A 883 -8.98 -33.34 -57.54
CA SER A 883 -8.67 -34.68 -57.03
C SER A 883 -7.59 -34.60 -55.91
N GLY A 884 -7.62 -35.54 -54.96
CA GLY A 884 -6.47 -36.13 -54.24
C GLY A 884 -5.72 -35.25 -53.21
N THR A 885 -5.23 -35.71 -52.06
CA THR A 885 -4.70 -37.04 -51.70
C THR A 885 -4.67 -37.22 -50.17
N GLN A 886 -4.38 -38.47 -49.79
CA GLN A 886 -4.67 -39.24 -48.58
C GLN A 886 -4.11 -38.83 -47.21
N ALA A 887 -4.78 -39.45 -46.23
CA ALA A 887 -4.45 -39.66 -44.82
C ALA A 887 -3.40 -40.76 -44.54
N GLY A 888 -3.02 -40.83 -43.26
CA GLY A 888 -2.32 -41.95 -42.61
C GLY A 888 -0.90 -41.55 -42.20
N GLY A 889 -0.47 -41.52 -40.94
CA GLY A 889 -0.83 -42.34 -39.79
C GLY A 889 0.40 -43.16 -39.39
N SER A 890 0.91 -42.99 -38.18
CA SER A 890 1.60 -44.06 -37.44
C SER A 890 1.79 -43.67 -35.96
N GLN A 891 1.28 -44.55 -35.11
CA GLN A 891 1.64 -44.74 -33.71
C GLN A 891 3.00 -45.41 -33.59
N GLN A 892 3.63 -45.24 -32.42
CA GLN A 892 4.48 -46.18 -31.64
C GLN A 892 5.68 -45.40 -31.08
N SER A 893 6.24 -45.64 -29.89
CA SER A 893 5.90 -46.31 -28.62
C SER A 893 7.25 -46.41 -27.88
N VAL A 894 7.25 -46.28 -26.54
CA VAL A 894 8.33 -46.67 -25.58
C VAL A 894 9.69 -45.90 -25.74
N ASP A 895 10.45 -45.53 -24.72
CA ASP A 895 10.77 -46.26 -23.49
C ASP A 895 11.35 -45.37 -22.37
N LEU A 896 11.22 -45.87 -21.13
CA LEU A 896 11.87 -45.38 -19.90
C LEU A 896 13.30 -45.94 -19.75
N ALA A 897 14.24 -45.15 -19.24
CA ALA A 897 15.36 -45.57 -18.35
C ALA A 897 16.07 -44.30 -17.85
N SER A 898 16.03 -43.91 -16.57
CA SER A 898 16.61 -44.48 -15.35
C SER A 898 18.10 -44.13 -15.10
N THR A 899 18.31 -43.60 -13.89
CA THR A 899 19.49 -43.75 -12.98
C THR A 899 20.81 -43.05 -13.28
N GLY A 900 21.30 -42.30 -12.28
CA GLY A 900 22.71 -41.92 -12.16
C GLY A 900 22.97 -40.96 -11.00
N ALA A 901 23.20 -41.52 -9.81
CA ALA A 901 23.50 -40.80 -8.58
C ALA A 901 25.00 -40.42 -8.45
N SER A 902 25.23 -39.39 -7.62
CA SER A 902 26.38 -39.18 -6.72
C SER A 902 27.73 -38.70 -7.28
N ALA A 903 28.19 -37.54 -6.76
CA ALA A 903 29.30 -37.41 -5.79
C ALA A 903 30.34 -36.29 -6.10
N ILE A 904 30.59 -35.44 -5.06
CA ILE A 904 31.90 -34.84 -4.65
C ILE A 904 32.40 -33.65 -5.55
N ALA A 905 32.85 -32.48 -5.06
CA ALA A 905 33.02 -31.89 -3.73
C ALA A 905 33.49 -30.42 -3.81
N LEU A 906 33.38 -29.72 -2.66
CA LEU A 906 34.25 -28.67 -2.10
C LEU A 906 34.27 -27.25 -2.74
N LEU A 907 33.66 -26.28 -2.05
CA LEU A 907 34.33 -25.25 -1.22
C LEU A 907 33.33 -24.17 -0.77
N VAL A 908 32.76 -24.31 0.44
CA VAL A 908 32.09 -23.22 1.18
C VAL A 908 32.59 -23.29 2.62
N ALA A 909 33.28 -22.25 3.07
CA ALA A 909 33.62 -22.02 4.47
C ALA A 909 33.65 -20.52 4.74
N ALA A 910 33.16 -20.16 5.93
CA ALA A 910 33.07 -18.81 6.52
C ALA A 910 31.84 -17.96 6.17
N ALA A 911 30.67 -18.34 6.73
CA ALA A 911 29.69 -17.40 7.30
C ALA A 911 28.53 -18.15 8.00
N THR A 912 28.80 -18.81 9.14
CA THR A 912 27.73 -19.21 10.09
C THR A 912 28.37 -19.50 11.45
N ALA A 913 28.49 -18.47 12.28
CA ALA A 913 28.84 -18.64 13.69
C ALA A 913 28.28 -17.48 14.55
N ILE A 914 27.03 -17.06 14.31
CA ILE A 914 26.22 -16.30 15.28
C ILE A 914 24.76 -16.76 15.12
N ALA A 915 24.50 -18.04 15.39
CA ALA A 915 23.14 -18.59 15.50
C ALA A 915 23.16 -19.98 16.17
N ALA A 916 23.85 -20.10 17.30
CA ALA A 916 23.80 -21.31 18.13
C ALA A 916 24.24 -21.01 19.57
N GLY A 917 23.59 -20.05 20.23
CA GLY A 917 23.79 -19.73 21.65
C GLY A 917 22.53 -19.88 22.50
N GLY A 918 21.47 -20.52 21.98
CA GLY A 918 20.15 -20.54 22.60
C GLY A 918 19.60 -21.96 22.82
N ALA A 919 20.38 -22.86 23.42
CA ALA A 919 19.87 -24.14 23.91
C ALA A 919 20.83 -24.83 24.90
N MET A 920 20.93 -24.34 26.14
CA MET A 920 21.25 -25.20 27.28
C MET A 920 20.97 -24.49 28.63
N ILE A 921 19.70 -24.37 29.01
CA ILE A 921 19.32 -24.20 30.41
C ILE A 921 18.28 -25.25 30.75
N THR A 922 18.74 -26.37 31.29
CA THR A 922 17.91 -27.25 32.11
C THR A 922 18.70 -27.71 33.33
N PHE A 923 18.12 -27.39 34.49
CA PHE A 923 18.28 -28.01 35.81
C PHE A 923 19.64 -27.94 36.52
N LYS A 924 19.70 -27.10 37.56
CA LYS A 924 20.06 -27.55 38.92
C LYS A 924 19.49 -26.62 40.00
N ARG A 925 18.34 -27.02 40.56
CA ARG A 925 17.91 -26.67 41.92
C ARG A 925 18.84 -27.35 42.92
N LYS A 926 19.40 -26.61 43.89
CA LYS A 926 19.59 -27.07 45.28
C LYS A 926 20.09 -25.91 46.19
N ARG A 927 19.28 -25.63 47.23
CA ARG A 927 19.60 -25.23 48.62
C ARG A 927 20.59 -24.06 48.82
N ALA A 928 20.30 -22.99 49.55
CA ALA A 928 19.49 -22.84 50.76
C ALA A 928 18.65 -21.54 50.73
#